data_AF-A0A536PNE6-F1
#
_entry.id   AF-A0A536PNE6-F1
#
_cell.length_a   1.000
_cell.length_b   1.000
_cell.length_c   1.000
_cell.angle_alpha   90.00
_cell.angle_beta   90.00
_cell.angle_gamma   90.00
#
_symmetry.space_group_name_H-M   'P 1'
#
loop_
_entity.id
_entity.type
_entity.pdbx_description
1 polymer ?
#
loop_
_entity_poly.entity_id
_entity_poly.type
_entity_poly.pdbx_seq_one_letter_code
_entity_poly.pdbx_strand_id
1 'polypeptide(L)'
;MPDLARRVGLGLASRGSVDDCVEWAERARASGIESVWFHDSYFERDAVTYASAVASRVEEIGVGLGALNPFTRHPVLIAMTISALDEMAPGRIRLGLGSALPLRLGQMGIPYAPDDAATRTRSTIDTLRTLWKGERMPPGKPGLPPLQPMFPPVHRVPIYVAGYRSPMMVVAGQEGDGYIARPAESIPGLRKLLRVMDRSAREAGRDPDTIDVAGYLLTLVDETRRDALNRAKREAFVIYMMSILSDVTLKRAGFEPALRDRIAAAWRAEDYTTAGRLIPDDLLDAFILCGTRREVAEQAQRYHEAGMDLPLLQPVVQDDAQTHAVLEAALLYGTVEVGSATERVALAAQKKTLAQSARDRIGAWYEIARPFSFTASTVPVAAGGAVAAFTGLFDWTLFLVALVGGVCLHIGTNVTNEIYDVRKGVDTIVSPRASHAIVKGRIGEREAQVFSILAFAIAFALGVYLVSVRGWPIVALGLAGLIGGYTYTAPPFQYKFGSFGIPLVFLLMGPLMVVGSYYAITGEFDWRAVAVSLPVGFLVAAILHGNEWRDISEDARAGARTFSVRMGRSAAHWLYVALVVGAYLALSAGVAVGLLPTWTLLAMLSLPLRGARHRRGPRALSLLALAVAAAYAAFGLTFRGPRERFWDRMTATGIVLGTFALGTDREVRRELRVRPSDVALGLVSAAGLYAIFRVGDRIARDVMPRAGGEIGDIYALRSLRPKEELAARLAFAIGPAEELFWRGFVQRRAGLIATTALYGGAHLVTENLTLVGAATVAGAYWGLLRAFRLPLGALIASHVAWDVWIFLIAPTQSGGSTPRAPREL
;
A
#
# COMPACT_ATOMS: atom_id res chain seq x y z
N MET A 1 -9.00 -31.24 -8.93
CA MET A 1 -7.66 -30.63 -8.94
C MET A 1 -6.80 -31.41 -9.92
N PRO A 2 -5.81 -30.81 -10.60
CA PRO A 2 -4.82 -31.62 -11.30
C PRO A 2 -4.06 -32.45 -10.25
N ASP A 3 -4.11 -33.77 -10.36
CA ASP A 3 -3.31 -34.66 -9.51
C ASP A 3 -1.85 -34.59 -9.98
N LEU A 4 -1.00 -34.00 -9.15
CA LEU A 4 0.44 -34.06 -9.34
C LEU A 4 0.92 -35.47 -8.98
N ALA A 5 1.81 -36.01 -9.80
CA ALA A 5 2.37 -37.34 -9.59
C ALA A 5 3.41 -37.37 -8.45
N ARG A 6 3.96 -36.22 -8.08
CA ARG A 6 4.84 -36.06 -6.91
C ARG A 6 4.31 -35.01 -5.96
N ARG A 7 4.45 -35.29 -4.68
CA ARG A 7 4.11 -34.38 -3.58
C ARG A 7 5.07 -33.19 -3.56
N VAL A 8 4.53 -31.98 -3.47
CA VAL A 8 5.32 -30.75 -3.40
C VAL A 8 4.60 -29.71 -2.56
N GLY A 9 5.36 -28.92 -1.81
CA GLY A 9 4.84 -27.80 -1.04
C GLY A 9 5.46 -26.47 -1.44
N LEU A 10 4.79 -25.39 -1.06
CA LEU A 10 5.29 -24.01 -1.22
C LEU A 10 5.71 -23.47 0.15
N GLY A 11 6.98 -23.11 0.29
CA GLY A 11 7.47 -22.40 1.47
C GLY A 11 7.19 -20.90 1.36
N LEU A 12 6.60 -20.32 2.41
CA LEU A 12 6.32 -18.90 2.51
C LEU A 12 6.94 -18.30 3.78
N ALA A 13 7.39 -17.07 3.65
CA ALA A 13 7.82 -16.18 4.71
C ALA A 13 6.63 -15.37 5.21
N SER A 14 6.63 -15.04 6.50
CA SER A 14 5.64 -14.14 7.12
C SER A 14 6.02 -12.67 6.85
N ARG A 15 6.28 -12.38 5.57
CA ARG A 15 6.68 -11.08 5.00
C ARG A 15 5.66 -10.65 3.94
N GLY A 16 5.60 -9.35 3.65
CA GLY A 16 4.66 -8.82 2.64
C GLY A 16 3.23 -8.66 3.18
N SER A 17 2.21 -8.56 2.31
CA SER A 17 0.81 -8.52 2.75
C SER A 17 0.32 -9.91 3.15
N VAL A 18 -0.61 -9.99 4.11
CA VAL A 18 -1.33 -11.24 4.39
C VAL A 18 -2.18 -11.64 3.19
N ASP A 19 -2.77 -10.68 2.48
CA ASP A 19 -3.58 -10.94 1.29
C ASP A 19 -2.76 -11.56 0.15
N ASP A 20 -1.51 -11.13 -0.05
CA ASP A 20 -0.62 -11.70 -1.07
C ASP A 20 -0.35 -13.19 -0.78
N CYS A 21 -0.07 -13.52 0.50
CA CYS A 21 0.17 -14.92 0.89
C CYS A 21 -1.08 -15.79 0.72
N VAL A 22 -2.27 -15.25 1.00
CA VAL A 22 -3.54 -15.96 0.74
C VAL A 22 -3.73 -16.17 -0.77
N GLU A 23 -3.44 -15.17 -1.59
CA GLU A 23 -3.55 -15.29 -3.05
C GLU A 23 -2.56 -16.32 -3.61
N TRP A 24 -1.30 -16.32 -3.17
CA TRP A 24 -0.33 -17.33 -3.58
C TRP A 24 -0.71 -18.74 -3.11
N ALA A 25 -1.25 -18.88 -1.90
CA ALA A 25 -1.78 -20.15 -1.42
C ALA A 25 -2.98 -20.63 -2.26
N GLU A 26 -3.87 -19.73 -2.68
CA GLU A 26 -4.98 -20.05 -3.58
C GLU A 26 -4.49 -20.49 -4.97
N ARG A 27 -3.46 -19.83 -5.52
CA ARG A 27 -2.82 -20.25 -6.78
C ARG A 27 -2.15 -21.62 -6.64
N ALA A 28 -1.47 -21.85 -5.52
CA ALA A 28 -0.86 -23.15 -5.20
C ALA A 28 -1.93 -24.26 -5.14
N ARG A 29 -3.04 -24.00 -4.42
CA ARG A 29 -4.20 -24.90 -4.32
C ARG A 29 -4.79 -25.21 -5.71
N ALA A 30 -5.07 -24.18 -6.50
CA ALA A 30 -5.62 -24.34 -7.84
C ALA A 30 -4.74 -25.16 -8.78
N SER A 31 -3.43 -25.16 -8.52
CA SER A 31 -2.43 -25.88 -9.33
C SER A 31 -2.10 -27.29 -8.80
N GLY A 32 -2.73 -27.74 -7.72
CA GLY A 32 -2.54 -29.08 -7.16
C GLY A 32 -1.36 -29.22 -6.17
N ILE A 33 -0.77 -28.10 -5.70
CA ILE A 33 0.27 -28.13 -4.66
C ILE A 33 -0.35 -28.62 -3.35
N GLU A 34 0.33 -29.56 -2.67
CA GLU A 34 -0.21 -30.26 -1.49
C GLU A 34 -0.39 -29.33 -0.28
N SER A 35 0.60 -28.48 -0.02
CA SER A 35 0.62 -27.67 1.20
C SER A 35 1.43 -26.38 1.06
N VAL A 36 1.06 -25.37 1.86
CA VAL A 36 1.88 -24.18 2.09
C VAL A 36 2.45 -24.20 3.50
N TRP A 37 3.70 -23.76 3.65
CA TRP A 37 4.40 -23.80 4.94
C TRP A 37 4.93 -22.44 5.33
N PHE A 38 4.61 -22.00 6.54
CA PHE A 38 5.09 -20.73 7.09
C PHE A 38 6.19 -20.98 8.11
N HIS A 39 7.35 -20.37 7.89
CA HIS A 39 8.44 -20.44 8.85
C HIS A 39 8.34 -19.36 9.92
N ASP A 40 8.70 -19.71 11.15
CA ASP A 40 8.60 -18.84 12.32
C ASP A 40 9.96 -18.21 12.62
N SER A 41 10.06 -16.90 12.36
CA SER A 41 11.28 -16.11 12.55
C SER A 41 10.92 -14.74 13.10
N TYR A 42 11.54 -14.33 14.20
CA TYR A 42 11.24 -13.04 14.86
C TYR A 42 11.73 -11.80 14.08
N PHE A 43 12.47 -11.97 12.97
CA PHE A 43 12.71 -10.87 12.00
C PHE A 43 11.49 -10.59 11.12
N GLU A 44 10.57 -11.54 11.07
CA GLU A 44 9.36 -11.48 10.29
C GLU A 44 8.16 -11.26 11.20
N ARG A 45 6.97 -11.33 10.63
CA ARG A 45 5.74 -11.38 11.41
C ARG A 45 5.51 -12.79 11.94
N ASP A 46 4.56 -12.91 12.84
CA ASP A 46 4.18 -14.18 13.44
C ASP A 46 3.62 -15.17 12.39
N ALA A 47 4.21 -16.37 12.32
CA ALA A 47 3.84 -17.40 11.36
C ALA A 47 2.44 -17.96 11.59
N VAL A 48 2.01 -18.07 12.86
CA VAL A 48 0.67 -18.53 13.22
C VAL A 48 -0.38 -17.60 12.62
N THR A 49 -0.18 -16.28 12.69
CA THR A 49 -1.09 -15.27 12.14
C THR A 49 -1.30 -15.45 10.63
N TYR A 50 -0.22 -15.71 9.87
CA TYR A 50 -0.30 -15.95 8.43
C TYR A 50 -0.96 -17.30 8.11
N ALA A 51 -0.59 -18.35 8.85
CA ALA A 51 -1.19 -19.66 8.74
C ALA A 51 -2.70 -19.62 9.02
N SER A 52 -3.16 -18.91 10.06
CA SER A 52 -4.59 -18.70 10.37
C SER A 52 -5.34 -18.02 9.23
N ALA A 53 -4.72 -17.05 8.55
CA ALA A 53 -5.33 -16.35 7.43
C ALA A 53 -5.50 -17.26 6.22
N VAL A 54 -4.53 -18.12 5.91
CA VAL A 54 -4.67 -19.13 4.84
C VAL A 54 -5.65 -20.21 5.24
N ALA A 55 -5.53 -20.77 6.45
CA ALA A 55 -6.41 -21.80 7.00
C ALA A 55 -7.90 -21.44 6.86
N SER A 56 -8.26 -20.18 7.14
CA SER A 56 -9.64 -19.68 7.10
C SER A 56 -10.15 -19.25 5.71
N ARG A 57 -9.28 -19.05 4.72
CA ARG A 57 -9.64 -18.45 3.42
C ARG A 57 -9.36 -19.32 2.22
N VAL A 58 -8.48 -20.31 2.37
CA VAL A 58 -8.06 -21.23 1.31
C VAL A 58 -8.46 -22.64 1.75
N GLU A 59 -9.46 -23.17 1.06
CA GLU A 59 -9.98 -24.51 1.29
C GLU A 59 -9.00 -25.57 0.75
N GLU A 60 -9.13 -26.81 1.23
CA GLU A 60 -8.44 -28.02 0.73
C GLU A 60 -6.91 -28.08 0.91
N ILE A 61 -6.17 -26.98 0.75
CA ILE A 61 -4.70 -26.98 0.86
C ILE A 61 -4.22 -27.25 2.28
N GLY A 62 -3.16 -28.05 2.41
CA GLY A 62 -2.46 -28.25 3.68
C GLY A 62 -1.80 -26.97 4.18
N VAL A 63 -1.81 -26.75 5.49
CA VAL A 63 -1.17 -25.58 6.12
C VAL A 63 -0.16 -26.07 7.15
N GLY A 64 1.12 -25.85 6.86
CA GLY A 64 2.24 -26.21 7.70
C GLY A 64 2.84 -25.02 8.45
N LEU A 65 3.28 -25.28 9.68
CA LEU A 65 4.10 -24.35 10.46
C LEU A 65 5.51 -24.94 10.56
N GLY A 66 6.54 -24.31 10.00
CA GLY A 66 7.88 -24.92 9.93
C GLY A 66 8.99 -23.94 10.34
N ALA A 67 9.37 -23.82 11.61
CA ALA A 67 8.84 -24.55 12.75
C ALA A 67 8.66 -23.64 13.96
N LEU A 68 7.58 -23.87 14.72
CA LEU A 68 7.44 -23.33 16.07
C LEU A 68 8.49 -23.95 16.99
N ASN A 69 8.66 -23.39 18.19
CA ASN A 69 9.66 -23.87 19.13
C ASN A 69 9.19 -23.72 20.58
N PRO A 70 9.65 -24.60 21.49
CA PRO A 70 9.24 -24.61 22.90
C PRO A 70 9.96 -23.55 23.75
N PHE A 71 10.83 -22.74 23.16
CA PHE A 71 11.58 -21.70 23.86
C PHE A 71 10.83 -20.38 23.86
N THR A 72 10.23 -20.00 22.73
CA THR A 72 9.48 -18.75 22.59
C THR A 72 7.99 -18.92 22.86
N ARG A 73 7.45 -20.14 22.79
CA ARG A 73 6.05 -20.44 23.10
C ARG A 73 5.97 -21.63 24.07
N HIS A 74 5.20 -21.44 25.14
CA HIS A 74 4.97 -22.50 26.12
C HIS A 74 4.23 -23.69 25.46
N PRO A 75 4.57 -24.96 25.77
CA PRO A 75 3.93 -26.15 25.18
C PRO A 75 2.39 -26.15 25.22
N VAL A 76 1.80 -25.73 26.34
CA VAL A 76 0.34 -25.60 26.49
C VAL A 76 -0.26 -24.57 25.52
N LEU A 77 0.44 -23.47 25.26
CA LEU A 77 -0.02 -22.47 24.28
C LEU A 77 0.07 -23.02 22.87
N ILE A 78 1.11 -23.79 22.55
CA ILE A 78 1.22 -24.49 21.27
C ILE A 78 0.04 -25.47 21.11
N ALA A 79 -0.29 -26.25 22.13
CA ALA A 79 -1.43 -27.18 22.10
C ALA A 79 -2.75 -26.48 21.78
N MET A 80 -3.02 -25.36 22.48
CA MET A 80 -4.22 -24.53 22.28
C MET A 80 -4.26 -23.92 20.88
N THR A 81 -3.16 -23.32 20.43
CA THR A 81 -3.06 -22.68 19.11
C THR A 81 -3.34 -23.68 18.00
N ILE A 82 -2.76 -24.88 18.08
CA ILE A 82 -2.90 -25.90 17.06
C ILE A 82 -4.30 -26.52 17.07
N SER A 83 -4.93 -26.67 18.24
CA SER A 83 -6.33 -27.08 18.31
C SER A 83 -7.26 -26.09 17.61
N ALA A 84 -7.05 -24.79 17.81
CA ALA A 84 -7.85 -23.76 17.13
C ALA A 84 -7.58 -23.77 15.61
N LEU A 85 -6.34 -23.99 15.18
CA LEU A 85 -6.01 -24.11 13.77
C LEU A 85 -6.63 -25.35 13.12
N ASP A 86 -6.70 -26.49 13.81
CA ASP A 86 -7.39 -27.68 13.32
C ASP A 86 -8.90 -27.43 13.16
N GLU A 87 -9.52 -26.69 14.08
CA GLU A 87 -10.93 -26.27 13.92
C GLU A 87 -11.12 -25.36 12.69
N MET A 88 -10.20 -24.41 12.46
CA MET A 88 -10.23 -23.53 11.29
C MET A 88 -9.98 -24.27 9.98
N ALA A 89 -9.16 -25.32 10.01
CA ALA A 89 -8.73 -26.08 8.85
C ALA A 89 -8.72 -27.60 9.15
N PRO A 90 -9.92 -28.22 9.24
CA PRO A 90 -10.10 -29.61 9.62
C PRO A 90 -9.17 -30.57 8.89
N GLY A 91 -8.26 -31.23 9.61
CA GLY A 91 -7.37 -32.25 9.06
C GLY A 91 -6.28 -31.74 8.11
N ARG A 92 -6.09 -30.42 7.99
CA ARG A 92 -5.14 -29.80 7.04
C ARG A 92 -3.87 -29.27 7.71
N ILE A 93 -3.84 -29.18 9.04
CA ILE A 93 -2.73 -28.59 9.80
C ILE A 93 -1.57 -29.58 9.96
N ARG A 94 -0.35 -29.09 9.77
CA ARG A 94 0.91 -29.80 10.06
C ARG A 94 1.78 -28.95 10.99
N LEU A 95 2.18 -29.51 12.14
CA LEU A 95 2.99 -28.80 13.13
C LEU A 95 4.46 -29.17 13.00
N GLY A 96 5.29 -28.24 12.53
CA GLY A 96 6.73 -28.30 12.70
C GLY A 96 7.14 -27.76 14.07
N LEU A 97 7.94 -28.53 14.80
CA LEU A 97 8.45 -28.20 16.12
C LEU A 97 9.98 -28.37 16.16
N GLY A 98 10.70 -27.31 16.54
CA GLY A 98 12.16 -27.29 16.45
C GLY A 98 12.89 -26.67 17.63
N SER A 99 14.22 -26.71 17.53
CA SER A 99 15.15 -26.22 18.56
C SER A 99 15.28 -24.71 18.66
N ALA A 100 14.57 -23.93 17.82
CA ALA A 100 14.86 -22.53 17.53
C ALA A 100 16.32 -22.29 17.06
N LEU A 101 16.73 -21.02 16.99
CA LEU A 101 18.06 -20.59 16.62
C LEU A 101 18.80 -19.99 17.84
N PRO A 102 19.96 -20.54 18.27
CA PRO A 102 20.63 -20.13 19.50
C PRO A 102 20.96 -18.64 19.57
N LEU A 103 21.49 -18.10 18.46
CA LEU A 103 21.78 -16.67 18.34
C LEU A 103 20.54 -15.81 18.62
N ARG A 104 19.38 -16.26 18.17
CA ARG A 104 18.12 -15.51 18.23
C ARG A 104 17.49 -15.56 19.62
N LEU A 105 17.53 -16.73 20.25
CA LEU A 105 17.16 -16.88 21.66
C LEU A 105 18.04 -16.01 22.55
N GLY A 106 19.35 -15.97 22.30
CA GLY A 106 20.28 -15.08 23.01
C GLY A 106 19.91 -13.60 22.89
N GLN A 107 19.49 -13.15 21.70
CA GLN A 107 19.01 -11.77 21.49
C GLN A 107 17.71 -11.46 22.26
N MET A 108 16.89 -12.47 22.54
CA MET A 108 15.68 -12.35 23.36
C MET A 108 15.94 -12.53 24.86
N GLY A 109 17.19 -12.79 25.26
CA GLY A 109 17.53 -13.12 26.65
C GLY A 109 17.02 -14.50 27.09
N ILE A 110 16.65 -15.38 26.15
CA ILE A 110 16.17 -16.73 26.45
C ILE A 110 17.38 -17.67 26.52
N PRO A 111 17.59 -18.35 27.66
CA PRO A 111 18.70 -19.27 27.81
C PRO A 111 18.54 -20.47 26.87
N TYR A 112 19.64 -20.88 26.25
CA TYR A 112 19.68 -22.02 25.34
C TYR A 112 20.92 -22.87 25.61
N ALA A 113 20.69 -24.15 25.90
CA ALA A 113 21.72 -25.19 25.88
C ALA A 113 21.42 -26.16 24.73
N PRO A 114 22.42 -26.55 23.91
CA PRO A 114 22.17 -27.43 22.77
C PRO A 114 21.62 -28.81 23.15
N ASP A 115 22.04 -29.35 24.28
CA ASP A 115 21.59 -30.67 24.76
C ASP A 115 20.15 -30.62 25.30
N ASP A 116 19.73 -29.46 25.83
CA ASP A 116 18.35 -29.23 26.29
C ASP A 116 17.34 -29.20 25.13
N ALA A 117 17.77 -28.88 23.91
CA ALA A 117 16.84 -28.67 22.80
C ALA A 117 16.07 -29.95 22.43
N ALA A 118 16.75 -31.10 22.40
CA ALA A 118 16.12 -32.39 22.13
C ALA A 118 15.17 -32.78 23.28
N THR A 119 15.63 -32.64 24.53
CA THR A 119 14.83 -32.93 25.72
C THR A 119 13.57 -32.08 25.81
N ARG A 120 13.68 -30.76 25.57
CA ARG A 120 12.53 -29.83 25.57
C ARG A 120 11.58 -30.14 24.42
N THR A 121 12.09 -30.48 23.24
CA THR A 121 11.24 -30.85 22.10
C THR A 121 10.46 -32.12 22.40
N ARG A 122 11.12 -33.18 22.90
CA ARG A 122 10.50 -34.44 23.36
C ARG A 122 9.42 -34.18 24.40
N SER A 123 9.76 -33.49 25.49
CA SER A 123 8.80 -33.13 26.54
C SER A 123 7.62 -32.30 26.02
N THR A 124 7.85 -31.46 25.01
CA THR A 124 6.77 -30.72 24.34
C THR A 124 5.88 -31.66 23.55
N ILE A 125 6.43 -32.57 22.75
CA ILE A 125 5.67 -33.59 22.01
C ILE A 125 4.79 -34.40 22.96
N ASP A 126 5.35 -34.87 24.08
CA ASP A 126 4.61 -35.60 25.12
C ASP A 126 3.47 -34.76 25.72
N THR A 127 3.75 -33.49 26.01
CA THR A 127 2.75 -32.53 26.51
C THR A 127 1.62 -32.32 25.50
N LEU A 128 1.95 -32.07 24.24
CA LEU A 128 0.97 -31.88 23.16
C LEU A 128 0.09 -33.12 23.01
N ARG A 129 0.69 -34.31 22.92
CA ARG A 129 -0.03 -35.58 22.76
C ARG A 129 -0.94 -35.88 23.95
N THR A 130 -0.47 -35.66 25.18
CA THR A 130 -1.28 -35.84 26.40
C THR A 130 -2.49 -34.90 26.39
N LEU A 131 -2.26 -33.60 26.15
CA LEU A 131 -3.35 -32.61 26.11
C LEU A 131 -4.33 -32.84 24.94
N TRP A 132 -3.85 -33.27 23.77
CA TRP A 132 -4.71 -33.56 22.63
C TRP A 132 -5.52 -34.85 22.78
N LYS A 133 -5.12 -35.76 23.67
CA LYS A 133 -5.97 -36.91 24.09
C LYS A 133 -7.07 -36.52 25.09
N GLY A 134 -7.09 -35.28 25.55
CA GLY A 134 -8.00 -34.84 26.61
C GLY A 134 -7.53 -35.17 28.03
N GLU A 135 -6.30 -35.69 28.18
CA GLU A 135 -5.76 -36.12 29.47
C GLU A 135 -5.28 -34.92 30.31
N ARG A 136 -5.36 -35.06 31.63
CA ARG A 136 -4.92 -34.02 32.59
C ARG A 136 -3.42 -34.11 32.83
N MET A 137 -2.77 -32.96 32.97
CA MET A 137 -1.35 -32.89 33.34
C MET A 137 -1.15 -32.23 34.71
N PRO A 138 -0.13 -32.64 35.48
CA PRO A 138 0.20 -31.98 36.73
C PRO A 138 0.55 -30.50 36.50
N PRO A 139 0.25 -29.61 37.45
CA PRO A 139 0.64 -28.21 37.35
C PRO A 139 2.16 -28.05 37.41
N GLY A 140 2.68 -26.99 36.78
CA GLY A 140 4.11 -26.63 36.89
C GLY A 140 4.53 -26.18 38.30
N LYS A 141 3.57 -25.87 39.17
CA LYS A 141 3.80 -25.52 40.58
C LYS A 141 2.92 -26.38 41.49
N PRO A 142 3.48 -27.01 42.54
CA PRO A 142 2.69 -27.76 43.51
C PRO A 142 1.57 -26.93 44.14
N GLY A 143 0.43 -27.56 44.42
CA GLY A 143 -0.73 -26.92 45.05
C GLY A 143 -1.65 -26.15 44.09
N LEU A 144 -1.39 -26.15 42.78
CA LEU A 144 -2.31 -25.61 41.78
C LEU A 144 -3.19 -26.73 41.16
N PRO A 145 -4.35 -26.39 40.56
CA PRO A 145 -5.13 -27.35 39.79
C PRO A 145 -4.34 -27.91 38.59
N PRO A 146 -4.60 -29.16 38.15
CA PRO A 146 -3.97 -29.72 36.97
C PRO A 146 -4.34 -28.93 35.72
N LEU A 147 -3.45 -28.97 34.73
CA LEU A 147 -3.75 -28.50 33.39
C LEU A 147 -4.77 -29.45 32.76
N GLN A 148 -5.91 -28.91 32.33
CA GLN A 148 -6.96 -29.68 31.69
C GLN A 148 -7.30 -29.04 30.32
N PRO A 149 -7.15 -29.78 29.21
CA PRO A 149 -7.55 -29.31 27.89
C PRO A 149 -9.09 -29.24 27.80
N MET A 150 -9.64 -28.11 27.36
CA MET A 150 -11.08 -27.96 27.13
C MET A 150 -11.49 -28.26 25.68
N PHE A 151 -10.56 -28.01 24.75
CA PHE A 151 -10.77 -28.16 23.31
C PHE A 151 -9.53 -28.88 22.75
N PRO A 152 -9.51 -30.22 22.76
CA PRO A 152 -8.51 -30.97 21.99
C PRO A 152 -8.82 -30.87 20.48
N PRO A 153 -7.82 -31.01 19.59
CA PRO A 153 -8.05 -31.05 18.15
C PRO A 153 -8.96 -32.22 17.79
N VAL A 154 -9.82 -32.02 16.79
CA VAL A 154 -10.77 -33.04 16.33
C VAL A 154 -10.07 -34.06 15.45
N HIS A 155 -9.11 -33.62 14.65
CA HIS A 155 -8.33 -34.46 13.74
C HIS A 155 -6.93 -34.70 14.26
N ARG A 156 -6.29 -35.78 13.78
CA ARG A 156 -4.88 -36.03 14.06
C ARG A 156 -4.02 -34.96 13.37
N VAL A 157 -3.27 -34.20 14.17
CA VAL A 157 -2.30 -33.22 13.68
C VAL A 157 -0.89 -33.85 13.68
N PRO A 158 -0.24 -34.05 12.51
CA PRO A 158 1.12 -34.58 12.45
C PRO A 158 2.15 -33.60 13.03
N ILE A 159 3.11 -34.13 13.80
CA ILE A 159 4.23 -33.36 14.36
C ILE A 159 5.52 -33.67 13.58
N TYR A 160 6.01 -32.68 12.85
CA TYR A 160 7.28 -32.69 12.15
C TYR A 160 8.38 -32.15 13.07
N VAL A 161 9.44 -32.91 13.29
CA VAL A 161 10.57 -32.46 14.11
C VAL A 161 11.54 -31.68 13.24
N ALA A 162 11.91 -30.46 13.65
CA ALA A 162 12.84 -29.59 12.94
C ALA A 162 14.19 -29.54 13.66
N GLY A 163 15.26 -29.98 13.00
CA GLY A 163 16.60 -29.97 13.57
C GLY A 163 17.66 -30.55 12.65
N TYR A 164 18.93 -30.40 13.04
CA TYR A 164 20.08 -30.86 12.24
C TYR A 164 21.20 -31.49 13.08
N ARG A 165 21.00 -31.60 14.40
CA ARG A 165 21.94 -32.28 15.32
C ARG A 165 21.45 -33.69 15.58
N SER A 166 22.39 -34.62 15.82
CA SER A 166 22.05 -36.03 16.05
C SER A 166 20.97 -36.26 17.11
N PRO A 167 20.96 -35.58 18.29
CA PRO A 167 19.89 -35.75 19.27
C PRO A 167 18.49 -35.35 18.75
N MET A 168 18.39 -34.33 17.89
CA MET A 168 17.12 -33.97 17.25
C MET A 168 16.68 -35.02 16.22
N MET A 169 17.63 -35.67 15.54
CA MET A 169 17.32 -36.75 14.59
C MET A 169 16.85 -38.01 15.31
N VAL A 170 17.37 -38.25 16.52
CA VAL A 170 16.85 -39.29 17.41
C VAL A 170 15.41 -39.00 17.80
N VAL A 171 15.07 -37.76 18.19
CA VAL A 171 13.67 -37.38 18.50
C VAL A 171 12.78 -37.53 17.26
N ALA A 172 13.25 -37.09 16.08
CA ALA A 172 12.51 -37.26 14.83
C ALA A 172 12.20 -38.74 14.53
N GLY A 173 13.21 -39.62 14.60
CA GLY A 173 13.06 -41.04 14.34
C GLY A 173 12.18 -41.76 15.36
N GLN A 174 12.35 -41.45 16.65
CA GLN A 174 11.64 -42.16 17.71
C GLN A 174 10.21 -41.66 17.94
N GLU A 175 9.94 -40.37 17.72
CA GLU A 175 8.65 -39.76 18.10
C GLU A 175 7.98 -38.96 17.00
N GLY A 176 8.70 -38.43 16.02
CA GLY A 176 8.14 -37.55 14.99
C GLY A 176 7.22 -38.30 14.03
N ASP A 177 6.14 -37.64 13.61
CA ASP A 177 5.33 -38.09 12.46
C ASP A 177 6.00 -37.69 11.13
N GLY A 178 6.91 -36.71 11.19
CA GLY A 178 7.78 -36.34 10.09
C GLY A 178 9.05 -35.63 10.56
N TYR A 179 9.93 -35.36 9.61
CA TYR A 179 11.15 -34.57 9.76
C TYR A 179 11.08 -33.38 8.81
N ILE A 180 11.48 -32.19 9.27
CA ILE A 180 11.66 -31.04 8.40
C ILE A 180 13.13 -30.60 8.37
N ALA A 181 13.75 -30.77 7.21
CA ALA A 181 15.10 -30.32 6.94
C ALA A 181 15.18 -28.80 6.96
N ARG A 182 16.27 -28.29 7.55
CA ARG A 182 16.53 -26.85 7.61
C ARG A 182 16.68 -26.25 6.21
N PRO A 183 16.42 -24.93 6.05
CA PRO A 183 16.79 -24.24 4.83
C PRO A 183 18.31 -24.33 4.58
N ALA A 184 18.70 -24.37 3.31
CA ALA A 184 20.09 -24.51 2.88
C ALA A 184 20.77 -25.76 3.45
N GLU A 185 20.15 -26.92 3.26
CA GLU A 185 20.77 -28.22 3.53
C GLU A 185 21.33 -28.84 2.25
N SER A 186 22.55 -29.38 2.31
CA SER A 186 23.17 -30.06 1.16
C SER A 186 22.70 -31.51 1.05
N ILE A 187 22.63 -32.07 -0.16
CA ILE A 187 22.26 -33.48 -0.37
C ILE A 187 23.13 -34.47 0.45
N PRO A 188 24.48 -34.35 0.49
CA PRO A 188 25.30 -35.20 1.35
C PRO A 188 24.97 -35.03 2.84
N GLY A 189 24.67 -33.79 3.27
CA GLY A 189 24.22 -33.48 4.62
C GLY A 189 22.91 -34.17 4.97
N LEU A 190 21.90 -34.02 4.12
CA LEU A 190 20.58 -34.63 4.25
C LEU A 190 20.68 -36.15 4.40
N ARG A 191 21.36 -36.84 3.46
CA ARG A 191 21.53 -38.30 3.51
C ARG A 191 22.16 -38.78 4.82
N LYS A 192 23.11 -38.01 5.37
CA LYS A 192 23.74 -38.37 6.65
C LYS A 192 22.78 -38.18 7.84
N LEU A 193 21.94 -37.16 7.82
CA LEU A 193 20.93 -36.92 8.86
C LEU A 193 19.84 -38.01 8.82
N LEU A 194 19.34 -38.34 7.63
CA LEU A 194 18.33 -39.40 7.45
C LEU A 194 18.83 -40.76 7.96
N ARG A 195 20.08 -41.14 7.71
CA ARG A 195 20.66 -42.37 8.29
C ARG A 195 20.61 -42.42 9.83
N VAL A 196 20.76 -41.27 10.49
CA VAL A 196 20.67 -41.20 11.96
C VAL A 196 19.21 -41.36 12.40
N MET A 197 18.30 -40.68 11.70
CA MET A 197 16.85 -40.77 11.93
C MET A 197 16.35 -42.21 11.73
N ASP A 198 16.65 -42.84 10.60
CA ASP A 198 16.20 -44.21 10.27
C ASP A 198 16.69 -45.23 11.29
N ARG A 199 17.96 -45.13 11.68
CA ARG A 199 18.52 -46.00 12.71
C ARG A 199 17.77 -45.82 14.03
N SER A 200 17.53 -44.57 14.45
CA SER A 200 16.83 -44.30 15.71
C SER A 200 15.35 -44.70 15.68
N ALA A 201 14.70 -44.65 14.51
CA ALA A 201 13.33 -45.15 14.32
C ALA A 201 13.29 -46.67 14.51
N ARG A 202 14.22 -47.40 13.86
CA ARG A 202 14.35 -48.86 14.02
C ARG A 202 14.66 -49.27 15.46
N GLU A 203 15.54 -48.52 16.14
CA GLU A 203 15.85 -48.73 17.57
C GLU A 203 14.62 -48.56 18.47
N ALA A 204 13.65 -47.71 18.08
CA ALA A 204 12.36 -47.56 18.77
C ALA A 204 11.26 -48.49 18.23
N GLY A 205 11.58 -49.45 17.37
CA GLY A 205 10.61 -50.38 16.80
C GLY A 205 9.63 -49.75 15.81
N ARG A 206 9.97 -48.58 15.24
CA ARG A 206 9.19 -47.88 14.22
C ARG A 206 9.75 -48.15 12.83
N ASP A 207 8.89 -48.18 11.84
CA ASP A 207 9.27 -48.23 10.43
C ASP A 207 9.70 -46.83 9.95
N PRO A 208 10.96 -46.62 9.52
CA PRO A 208 11.42 -45.33 9.00
C PRO A 208 10.57 -44.79 7.85
N ASP A 209 9.98 -45.66 7.02
CA ASP A 209 9.19 -45.24 5.85
C ASP A 209 7.85 -44.60 6.24
N THR A 210 7.48 -44.66 7.53
CA THR A 210 6.28 -43.97 8.06
C THR A 210 6.54 -42.53 8.50
N ILE A 211 7.79 -42.06 8.40
CA ILE A 211 8.21 -40.72 8.84
C ILE A 211 8.37 -39.84 7.61
N ASP A 212 7.44 -38.89 7.41
CA ASP A 212 7.44 -38.00 6.25
C ASP A 212 8.62 -37.01 6.27
N VAL A 213 9.39 -36.90 5.19
CA VAL A 213 10.54 -35.99 5.11
C VAL A 213 10.22 -34.75 4.26
N ALA A 214 10.04 -33.61 4.92
CA ALA A 214 9.88 -32.30 4.28
C ALA A 214 11.18 -31.48 4.34
N GLY A 215 11.31 -30.43 3.52
CA GLY A 215 12.45 -29.52 3.64
C GLY A 215 12.33 -28.24 2.83
N TYR A 216 12.75 -27.12 3.44
CA TYR A 216 12.79 -25.82 2.75
C TYR A 216 13.93 -25.75 1.73
N LEU A 217 13.57 -25.65 0.46
CA LEU A 217 14.48 -25.46 -0.65
C LEU A 217 14.43 -23.99 -1.10
N LEU A 218 15.38 -23.21 -0.60
CA LEU A 218 15.54 -21.81 -1.00
C LEU A 218 15.81 -21.73 -2.50
N THR A 219 14.99 -20.96 -3.21
CA THR A 219 14.92 -20.98 -4.66
C THR A 219 15.02 -19.56 -5.24
N LEU A 220 15.80 -19.42 -6.30
CA LEU A 220 15.88 -18.25 -7.15
C LEU A 220 15.74 -18.68 -8.62
N VAL A 221 14.67 -18.18 -9.26
CA VAL A 221 14.36 -18.51 -10.65
C VAL A 221 14.64 -17.32 -11.54
N ASP A 222 15.35 -17.55 -12.64
CA ASP A 222 15.58 -16.56 -13.69
C ASP A 222 15.47 -17.21 -15.08
N GLU A 223 15.62 -16.40 -16.14
CA GLU A 223 15.57 -16.87 -17.53
C GLU A 223 16.79 -17.71 -17.92
N THR A 224 17.93 -17.48 -17.25
CA THR A 224 19.13 -18.30 -17.39
C THR A 224 19.70 -18.65 -16.03
N ARG A 225 20.43 -19.77 -15.96
CA ARG A 225 21.15 -20.17 -14.74
C ARG A 225 22.13 -19.09 -14.29
N ARG A 226 22.83 -18.47 -15.26
CA ARG A 226 23.86 -17.46 -14.96
C ARG A 226 23.25 -16.25 -14.27
N ASP A 227 22.07 -15.82 -14.70
CA ASP A 227 21.37 -14.69 -14.08
C ASP A 227 20.86 -15.04 -12.68
N ALA A 228 20.28 -16.23 -12.49
CA ALA A 228 19.86 -16.70 -11.17
C ALA A 228 21.03 -16.74 -10.17
N LEU A 229 22.19 -17.27 -10.58
CA LEU A 229 23.41 -17.29 -9.76
C LEU A 229 23.94 -15.88 -9.48
N ASN A 230 24.01 -15.02 -10.49
CA ASN A 230 24.47 -13.63 -10.32
C ASN A 230 23.54 -12.86 -9.37
N ARG A 231 22.23 -13.07 -9.47
CA ARG A 231 21.24 -12.49 -8.58
C ARG A 231 21.44 -13.01 -7.16
N ALA A 232 21.56 -14.32 -6.97
CA ALA A 232 21.82 -14.94 -5.67
C ALA A 232 23.04 -14.33 -4.97
N LYS A 233 24.14 -14.09 -5.69
CA LYS A 233 25.35 -13.45 -5.15
C LYS A 233 25.20 -11.97 -4.79
N ARG A 234 24.10 -11.34 -5.18
CA ARG A 234 23.73 -9.96 -4.85
C ARG A 234 22.62 -9.90 -3.79
N GLU A 235 21.99 -11.02 -3.46
CA GLU A 235 20.95 -11.06 -2.44
C GLU A 235 21.57 -11.14 -1.04
N ALA A 236 21.35 -10.12 -0.22
CA ALA A 236 21.88 -10.02 1.14
C ALA A 236 21.59 -11.27 1.98
N PHE A 237 20.36 -11.78 1.89
CA PHE A 237 19.97 -12.98 2.62
C PHE A 237 20.80 -14.20 2.22
N VAL A 238 21.09 -14.38 0.92
CA VAL A 238 21.90 -15.51 0.43
C VAL A 238 23.34 -15.37 0.91
N ILE A 239 23.93 -14.18 0.80
CA ILE A 239 25.30 -13.93 1.27
C ILE A 239 25.40 -14.18 2.78
N TYR A 240 24.42 -13.69 3.55
CA TYR A 240 24.32 -13.97 4.98
C TYR A 240 24.27 -15.48 5.25
N MET A 241 23.39 -16.22 4.58
CA MET A 241 23.27 -17.66 4.76
C MET A 241 24.59 -18.40 4.48
N MET A 242 25.31 -18.03 3.42
CA MET A 242 26.62 -18.62 3.10
C MET A 242 27.68 -18.25 4.14
N SER A 243 27.60 -17.06 4.72
CA SER A 243 28.54 -16.56 5.74
C SER A 243 28.41 -17.22 7.13
N ILE A 244 27.31 -17.93 7.40
CA ILE A 244 27.04 -18.55 8.71
C ILE A 244 27.04 -20.08 8.68
N LEU A 245 27.38 -20.71 7.55
CA LEU A 245 27.49 -22.16 7.45
C LEU A 245 28.54 -22.68 8.46
N SER A 246 28.20 -23.77 9.15
CA SER A 246 29.12 -24.40 10.09
C SER A 246 30.21 -25.20 9.37
N ASP A 247 31.37 -25.37 10.00
CA ASP A 247 32.48 -26.17 9.45
C ASP A 247 32.05 -27.58 9.09
N VAL A 248 31.20 -28.18 9.91
CA VAL A 248 30.63 -29.52 9.66
C VAL A 248 29.76 -29.53 8.40
N THR A 249 28.98 -28.47 8.17
CA THR A 249 28.15 -28.34 6.98
C THR A 249 29.01 -28.19 5.73
N LEU A 250 30.01 -27.31 5.77
CA LEU A 250 30.91 -27.05 4.63
C LEU A 250 31.72 -28.28 4.26
N LYS A 251 32.34 -28.94 5.24
CA LYS A 251 33.13 -30.16 4.99
C LYS A 251 32.28 -31.28 4.39
N ARG A 252 31.02 -31.44 4.82
CA ARG A 252 30.10 -32.43 4.24
C ARG A 252 29.72 -32.10 2.80
N ALA A 253 29.64 -30.82 2.45
CA ALA A 253 29.38 -30.36 1.10
C ALA A 253 30.66 -30.29 0.22
N GLY A 254 31.84 -30.59 0.77
CA GLY A 254 33.12 -30.61 0.04
C GLY A 254 33.84 -29.26 -0.02
N PHE A 255 33.56 -28.34 0.92
CA PHE A 255 34.17 -27.01 0.96
C PHE A 255 35.01 -26.78 2.23
N GLU A 256 36.06 -25.97 2.06
CA GLU A 256 36.94 -25.55 3.16
C GLU A 256 36.29 -24.44 4.02
N PRO A 257 36.30 -24.54 5.36
CA PRO A 257 35.76 -23.51 6.26
C PRO A 257 36.33 -22.10 6.03
N ALA A 258 37.60 -21.99 5.64
CA ALA A 258 38.26 -20.72 5.35
C ALA A 258 37.60 -19.92 4.22
N LEU A 259 36.85 -20.56 3.31
CA LEU A 259 36.05 -19.87 2.30
C LEU A 259 34.94 -19.05 2.96
N ARG A 260 34.19 -19.67 3.87
CA ARG A 260 33.11 -19.02 4.63
C ARG A 260 33.64 -17.88 5.49
N ASP A 261 34.81 -18.06 6.11
CA ASP A 261 35.39 -17.03 6.98
C ASP A 261 35.72 -15.73 6.23
N ARG A 262 36.22 -15.85 4.99
CA ARG A 262 36.44 -14.69 4.11
C ARG A 262 35.13 -14.01 3.71
N ILE A 263 34.10 -14.79 3.38
CA ILE A 263 32.76 -14.26 3.06
C ILE A 263 32.18 -13.53 4.30
N ALA A 264 32.31 -14.13 5.49
CA ALA A 264 31.83 -13.56 6.74
C ALA A 264 32.58 -12.28 7.15
N ALA A 265 33.88 -12.20 6.89
CA ALA A 265 34.66 -10.99 7.12
C ALA A 265 34.16 -9.82 6.25
N ALA A 266 33.98 -10.06 4.95
CA ALA A 266 33.43 -9.05 4.03
C ALA A 266 32.00 -8.65 4.40
N TRP A 267 31.14 -9.63 4.77
CA TRP A 267 29.78 -9.37 5.23
C TRP A 267 29.73 -8.49 6.49
N ARG A 268 30.57 -8.78 7.50
CA ARG A 268 30.62 -7.99 8.74
C ARG A 268 31.18 -6.58 8.53
N ALA A 269 32.01 -6.39 7.51
CA ALA A 269 32.46 -5.08 7.07
C ALA A 269 31.42 -4.35 6.21
N GLU A 270 30.22 -4.92 6.04
CA GLU A 270 29.15 -4.43 5.18
C GLU A 270 29.55 -4.28 3.69
N ASP A 271 30.65 -4.93 3.27
CA ASP A 271 31.07 -5.02 1.88
C ASP A 271 30.40 -6.21 1.18
N TYR A 272 29.09 -6.04 0.94
CA TYR A 272 28.26 -7.05 0.29
C TYR A 272 28.72 -7.38 -1.14
N THR A 273 29.35 -6.43 -1.83
CA THR A 273 29.85 -6.64 -3.20
C THR A 273 31.00 -7.63 -3.20
N THR A 274 31.99 -7.43 -2.33
CA THR A 274 33.11 -8.37 -2.18
C THR A 274 32.63 -9.70 -1.61
N ALA A 275 31.75 -9.68 -0.61
CA ALA A 275 31.19 -10.89 -0.02
C ALA A 275 30.49 -11.77 -1.07
N GLY A 276 29.67 -11.16 -1.94
CA GLY A 276 29.02 -11.84 -3.07
C GLY A 276 30.00 -12.42 -4.09
N ARG A 277 31.07 -11.68 -4.44
CA ARG A 277 32.11 -12.14 -5.38
C ARG A 277 32.91 -13.33 -4.86
N LEU A 278 33.09 -13.43 -3.54
CA LEU A 278 33.81 -14.54 -2.91
C LEU A 278 33.03 -15.86 -2.94
N ILE A 279 31.72 -15.84 -3.17
CA ILE A 279 30.88 -17.04 -3.22
C ILE A 279 31.06 -17.74 -4.58
N PRO A 280 31.64 -18.96 -4.65
CA PRO A 280 31.71 -19.71 -5.90
C PRO A 280 30.34 -20.27 -6.29
N ASP A 281 30.12 -20.50 -7.59
CA ASP A 281 28.84 -21.04 -8.10
C ASP A 281 28.52 -22.41 -7.47
N ASP A 282 29.53 -23.28 -7.30
CA ASP A 282 29.35 -24.61 -6.72
C ASP A 282 28.90 -24.57 -5.24
N LEU A 283 29.28 -23.53 -4.49
CA LEU A 283 28.81 -23.37 -3.11
C LEU A 283 27.33 -23.01 -3.10
N LEU A 284 26.86 -22.16 -4.01
CA LEU A 284 25.43 -21.87 -4.14
C LEU A 284 24.66 -23.12 -4.56
N ASP A 285 25.13 -23.85 -5.57
CA ASP A 285 24.51 -25.09 -6.05
C ASP A 285 24.34 -26.15 -4.95
N ALA A 286 25.22 -26.16 -3.94
CA ALA A 286 25.14 -27.10 -2.83
C ALA A 286 24.02 -26.78 -1.83
N PHE A 287 23.50 -25.55 -1.83
CA PHE A 287 22.63 -25.05 -0.75
C PHE A 287 21.39 -24.28 -1.21
N ILE A 288 21.36 -23.75 -2.44
CA ILE A 288 20.28 -22.91 -2.98
C ILE A 288 19.94 -23.40 -4.39
N LEU A 289 18.64 -23.50 -4.70
CA LEU A 289 18.14 -23.84 -6.02
C LEU A 289 18.14 -22.60 -6.92
N CYS A 290 19.26 -22.37 -7.60
CA CYS A 290 19.43 -21.29 -8.57
C CYS A 290 19.34 -21.85 -10.00
N GLY A 291 18.44 -21.31 -10.83
CA GLY A 291 18.35 -21.73 -12.22
C GLY A 291 17.13 -21.23 -12.97
N THR A 292 16.90 -21.81 -14.14
CA THR A 292 15.61 -21.78 -14.84
C THR A 292 14.55 -22.60 -14.09
N ARG A 293 13.27 -22.44 -14.45
CA ARG A 293 12.18 -23.22 -13.84
C ARG A 293 12.47 -24.73 -13.90
N ARG A 294 12.94 -25.20 -15.05
CA ARG A 294 13.28 -26.61 -15.29
C ARG A 294 14.48 -27.06 -14.45
N GLU A 295 15.57 -26.30 -14.41
CA GLU A 295 16.75 -26.65 -13.60
C GLU A 295 16.45 -26.66 -12.10
N VAL A 296 15.54 -25.81 -11.63
CA VAL A 296 15.07 -25.80 -10.24
C VAL A 296 14.25 -27.06 -9.97
N ALA A 297 13.35 -27.45 -10.87
CA ALA A 297 12.60 -28.69 -10.77
C ALA A 297 13.52 -29.93 -10.77
N GLU A 298 14.55 -29.96 -11.61
CA GLU A 298 15.59 -31.01 -11.66
C GLU A 298 16.38 -31.07 -10.35
N GLN A 299 16.69 -29.93 -9.73
CA GLN A 299 17.35 -29.91 -8.43
C GLN A 299 16.42 -30.41 -7.31
N ALA A 300 15.14 -30.02 -7.30
CA ALA A 300 14.16 -30.54 -6.35
C ALA A 300 14.02 -32.07 -6.48
N GLN A 301 14.04 -32.60 -7.71
CA GLN A 301 14.05 -34.04 -7.99
C GLN A 301 15.25 -34.76 -7.35
N ARG A 302 16.44 -34.14 -7.35
CA ARG A 302 17.63 -34.72 -6.69
C ARG A 302 17.51 -34.77 -5.17
N TYR A 303 16.79 -33.82 -4.55
CA TYR A 303 16.47 -33.88 -3.12
C TYR A 303 15.47 -34.99 -2.84
N HIS A 304 14.46 -35.16 -3.70
CA HIS A 304 13.53 -36.27 -3.60
C HIS A 304 14.23 -37.64 -3.66
N GLU A 305 15.11 -37.84 -4.64
CA GLU A 305 15.97 -39.04 -4.75
C GLU A 305 16.94 -39.22 -3.57
N ALA A 306 17.18 -38.17 -2.79
CA ALA A 306 17.98 -38.23 -1.58
C ALA A 306 17.17 -38.59 -0.31
N GLY A 307 15.86 -38.81 -0.44
CA GLY A 307 14.94 -39.15 0.64
C GLY A 307 14.11 -37.98 1.17
N MET A 308 13.82 -36.96 0.35
CA MET A 308 12.89 -35.86 0.70
C MET A 308 11.53 -36.07 0.02
N ASP A 309 10.56 -36.55 0.77
CA ASP A 309 9.21 -36.84 0.28
C ASP A 309 8.44 -35.58 -0.13
N LEU A 310 8.63 -34.47 0.61
CA LEU A 310 7.92 -33.21 0.40
C LEU A 310 8.90 -32.02 0.29
N PRO A 311 9.43 -31.74 -0.91
CA PRO A 311 10.19 -30.53 -1.17
C PRO A 311 9.31 -29.29 -0.99
N LEU A 312 9.74 -28.36 -0.14
CA LEU A 312 9.10 -27.07 0.08
C LEU A 312 9.86 -25.99 -0.68
N LEU A 313 9.49 -25.75 -1.94
CA LEU A 313 10.15 -24.73 -2.76
C LEU A 313 9.79 -23.35 -2.20
N GLN A 314 10.80 -22.59 -1.78
CA GLN A 314 10.62 -21.30 -1.13
C GLN A 314 11.35 -20.20 -1.90
N PRO A 315 10.67 -19.14 -2.37
CA PRO A 315 11.35 -18.02 -3.00
C PRO A 315 12.26 -17.31 -1.98
N VAL A 316 13.53 -17.11 -2.34
CA VAL A 316 14.46 -16.27 -1.56
C VAL A 316 13.94 -14.84 -1.48
N VAL A 317 13.47 -14.32 -2.60
CA VAL A 317 12.81 -13.01 -2.71
C VAL A 317 11.32 -13.25 -2.90
N GLN A 318 10.54 -13.01 -1.84
CA GLN A 318 9.09 -13.24 -1.86
C GLN A 318 8.34 -12.02 -2.44
N ASP A 319 8.42 -11.89 -3.76
CA ASP A 319 7.57 -11.00 -4.57
C ASP A 319 6.68 -11.83 -5.52
N ASP A 320 5.70 -11.21 -6.17
CA ASP A 320 4.74 -11.93 -7.02
C ASP A 320 5.42 -12.65 -8.20
N ALA A 321 6.44 -12.02 -8.80
CA ALA A 321 7.14 -12.57 -9.95
C ALA A 321 7.98 -13.82 -9.59
N GLN A 322 8.75 -13.75 -8.51
CA GLN A 322 9.53 -14.89 -8.04
C GLN A 322 8.65 -15.98 -7.45
N THR A 323 7.59 -15.63 -6.71
CA THR A 323 6.67 -16.64 -6.16
C THR A 323 5.94 -17.39 -7.28
N HIS A 324 5.54 -16.68 -8.34
CA HIS A 324 4.96 -17.32 -9.52
C HIS A 324 5.96 -18.22 -10.25
N ALA A 325 7.19 -17.77 -10.49
CA ALA A 325 8.22 -18.58 -11.14
C ALA A 325 8.62 -19.82 -10.32
N VAL A 326 8.63 -19.71 -8.98
CA VAL A 326 8.83 -20.85 -8.07
C VAL A 326 7.66 -21.82 -8.12
N LEU A 327 6.42 -21.31 -8.20
CA LEU A 327 5.23 -22.15 -8.37
C LEU A 327 5.28 -22.92 -9.70
N GLU A 328 5.66 -22.28 -10.80
CA GLU A 328 5.87 -22.97 -12.09
C GLU A 328 6.93 -24.08 -11.99
N ALA A 329 8.05 -23.81 -11.30
CA ALA A 329 9.07 -24.82 -11.07
C ALA A 329 8.57 -25.99 -10.20
N ALA A 330 7.76 -25.71 -9.18
CA ALA A 330 7.11 -26.73 -8.35
C ALA A 330 6.16 -27.62 -9.17
N LEU A 331 5.42 -27.03 -10.10
CA LEU A 331 4.52 -27.77 -10.99
C LEU A 331 5.29 -28.67 -11.95
N LEU A 332 6.36 -28.16 -12.58
CA LEU A 332 7.23 -28.98 -13.44
C LEU A 332 7.82 -30.17 -12.68
N TYR A 333 8.21 -30.00 -11.42
CA TYR A 333 8.66 -31.10 -10.57
C TYR A 333 7.54 -32.13 -10.32
N GLY A 334 6.31 -31.65 -10.09
CA GLY A 334 5.13 -32.45 -9.80
C GLY A 334 4.59 -33.29 -10.97
N THR A 335 4.87 -32.93 -12.23
CA THR A 335 4.29 -33.57 -13.44
C THR A 335 5.09 -34.76 -14.02
N VAL A 336 6.13 -35.27 -13.36
CA VAL A 336 7.03 -36.37 -13.83
C VAL A 336 7.88 -36.07 -15.07
N GLU A 337 7.63 -34.98 -15.80
CA GLU A 337 8.36 -34.62 -17.03
C GLU A 337 9.86 -34.39 -16.83
N VAL A 338 10.27 -34.20 -15.58
CA VAL A 338 11.66 -34.01 -15.19
C VAL A 338 12.31 -35.36 -14.87
N GLY A 339 12.98 -35.94 -15.86
CA GLY A 339 13.89 -37.08 -15.68
C GLY A 339 15.27 -36.61 -15.17
N SER A 340 16.05 -37.53 -14.59
CA SER A 340 17.43 -37.29 -14.14
C SER A 340 18.41 -37.16 -15.33
N ALA A 341 18.13 -36.25 -16.27
CA ALA A 341 19.03 -36.00 -17.39
C ALA A 341 20.32 -35.36 -16.87
N THR A 342 21.42 -36.10 -17.00
CA THR A 342 22.76 -35.80 -16.44
C THR A 342 23.57 -34.86 -17.34
N GLU A 343 22.92 -34.04 -18.17
CA GLU A 343 23.60 -33.03 -18.98
C GLU A 343 23.23 -31.64 -18.47
N ARG A 344 24.02 -31.13 -17.52
CA ARG A 344 24.02 -29.70 -17.22
C ARG A 344 24.37 -28.97 -18.51
N VAL A 345 23.42 -28.24 -19.09
CA VAL A 345 23.71 -27.35 -20.22
C VAL A 345 24.80 -26.38 -19.76
N ALA A 346 25.96 -26.38 -20.43
CA ALA A 346 27.09 -25.55 -20.04
C ALA A 346 26.66 -24.08 -19.96
N LEU A 347 27.08 -23.37 -18.90
CA LEU A 347 26.78 -21.93 -18.69
C LEU A 347 27.09 -21.07 -19.93
N ALA A 348 28.09 -21.45 -20.74
CA ALA A 348 28.47 -20.76 -21.97
C ALA A 348 27.44 -20.89 -23.13
N ALA A 349 26.61 -21.94 -23.11
CA ALA A 349 25.57 -22.19 -24.13
C ALA A 349 24.24 -21.49 -23.79
N GLN A 350 24.01 -21.13 -22.53
CA GLN A 350 22.83 -20.37 -22.10
C GLN A 350 23.02 -18.86 -22.33
N LYS A 351 23.00 -18.43 -23.59
CA LYS A 351 22.94 -17.00 -23.92
C LYS A 351 21.50 -16.55 -24.04
N LYS A 352 21.18 -15.44 -23.38
CA LYS A 352 19.95 -14.70 -23.66
C LYS A 352 19.89 -14.39 -25.16
N THR A 353 18.71 -14.51 -25.74
CA THR A 353 18.45 -14.01 -27.10
C THR A 353 18.69 -12.50 -27.15
N LEU A 354 19.01 -11.97 -28.34
CA LEU A 354 19.15 -10.51 -28.52
C LEU A 354 17.91 -9.75 -28.03
N ALA A 355 16.72 -10.31 -28.25
CA ALA A 355 15.46 -9.74 -27.78
C ALA A 355 15.37 -9.71 -26.24
N GLN A 356 15.80 -10.78 -25.56
CA GLN A 356 15.85 -10.83 -24.09
C GLN A 356 16.89 -9.84 -23.54
N SER A 357 18.10 -9.79 -24.10
CA SER A 357 19.13 -8.83 -23.66
C SER A 357 18.72 -7.37 -23.88
N ALA A 358 18.06 -7.07 -25.00
CA ALA A 358 17.50 -5.74 -25.26
C ALA A 358 16.40 -5.41 -24.24
N ARG A 359 15.48 -6.34 -23.98
CA ARG A 359 14.40 -6.17 -22.99
C ARG A 359 14.94 -5.91 -21.59
N ASP A 360 15.98 -6.63 -21.16
CA ASP A 360 16.60 -6.45 -19.85
C ASP A 360 17.29 -5.09 -19.72
N ARG A 361 18.02 -4.67 -20.75
CA ARG A 361 18.64 -3.34 -20.79
C ARG A 361 17.59 -2.25 -20.75
N ILE A 362 16.55 -2.34 -21.60
CA ILE A 362 15.43 -1.40 -21.58
C ILE A 362 14.76 -1.40 -20.20
N GLY A 363 14.57 -2.55 -19.58
CA GLY A 363 14.02 -2.69 -18.23
C GLY A 363 14.89 -2.03 -17.16
N ALA A 364 16.22 -2.18 -17.24
CA ALA A 364 17.16 -1.53 -16.33
C ALA A 364 17.18 -0.01 -16.50
N TRP A 365 17.15 0.47 -17.74
CA TRP A 365 17.07 1.89 -18.07
C TRP A 365 15.72 2.49 -17.65
N TYR A 366 14.63 1.74 -17.81
CA TYR A 366 13.31 2.10 -17.32
C TYR A 366 13.26 2.15 -15.79
N GLU A 367 13.87 1.19 -15.09
CA GLU A 367 13.92 1.17 -13.63
C GLU A 367 14.68 2.39 -13.09
N ILE A 368 15.89 2.67 -13.61
CA ILE A 368 16.73 3.77 -13.13
C ILE A 368 16.18 5.15 -13.52
N ALA A 369 15.50 5.28 -14.68
CA ALA A 369 14.88 6.53 -15.11
C ALA A 369 13.64 6.89 -14.26
N ARG A 370 12.99 5.90 -13.65
CA ARG A 370 11.76 6.02 -12.84
C ARG A 370 10.59 6.72 -13.57
N PRO A 371 10.12 6.24 -14.75
CA PRO A 371 9.07 6.93 -15.52
C PRO A 371 7.76 7.19 -14.78
N PHE A 372 7.44 6.39 -13.76
CA PHE A 372 6.28 6.64 -12.90
C PHE A 372 6.33 8.02 -12.19
N SER A 373 7.54 8.56 -11.95
CA SER A 373 7.72 9.88 -11.35
C SER A 373 7.61 11.02 -12.36
N PHE A 374 7.63 10.75 -13.68
CA PHE A 374 7.59 11.79 -14.71
C PHE A 374 6.31 12.61 -14.68
N THR A 375 5.25 12.12 -14.05
CA THR A 375 4.03 12.91 -13.77
C THR A 375 4.35 14.24 -13.06
N ALA A 376 5.37 14.27 -12.19
CA ALA A 376 5.80 15.49 -11.51
C ALA A 376 6.51 16.50 -12.42
N SER A 377 6.88 16.14 -13.65
CA SER A 377 7.43 17.06 -14.66
C SER A 377 6.52 17.26 -15.86
N THR A 378 5.80 16.21 -16.31
CA THR A 378 4.93 16.29 -17.48
C THR A 378 3.62 17.01 -17.19
N VAL A 379 3.01 16.82 -16.02
CA VAL A 379 1.77 17.52 -15.63
C VAL A 379 1.98 19.03 -15.51
N PRO A 380 3.04 19.54 -14.85
CA PRO A 380 3.34 20.97 -14.85
C PRO A 380 3.49 21.58 -16.24
N VAL A 381 4.24 20.93 -17.13
CA VAL A 381 4.46 21.43 -18.50
C VAL A 381 3.16 21.39 -19.32
N ALA A 382 2.38 20.31 -19.20
CA ALA A 382 1.08 20.20 -19.83
C ALA A 382 0.10 21.26 -19.32
N ALA A 383 0.15 21.59 -18.03
CA ALA A 383 -0.67 22.64 -17.44
C ALA A 383 -0.31 24.04 -17.97
N GLY A 384 0.98 24.36 -18.10
CA GLY A 384 1.44 25.59 -18.76
C GLY A 384 1.03 25.63 -20.23
N GLY A 385 1.16 24.51 -20.95
CA GLY A 385 0.69 24.36 -22.32
C GLY A 385 -0.83 24.53 -22.47
N ALA A 386 -1.62 24.02 -21.54
CA ALA A 386 -3.07 24.18 -21.56
C ALA A 386 -3.49 25.66 -21.40
N VAL A 387 -2.78 26.42 -20.54
CA VAL A 387 -3.00 27.87 -20.43
C VAL A 387 -2.60 28.56 -21.73
N ALA A 388 -1.46 28.21 -22.34
CA ALA A 388 -1.05 28.76 -23.64
C ALA A 388 -2.06 28.48 -24.75
N ALA A 389 -2.65 27.29 -24.78
CA ALA A 389 -3.73 26.93 -25.71
C ALA A 389 -4.99 27.75 -25.45
N PHE A 390 -5.35 27.94 -24.18
CA PHE A 390 -6.49 28.75 -23.79
C PHE A 390 -6.32 30.23 -24.16
N THR A 391 -5.10 30.76 -24.10
CA THR A 391 -4.81 32.14 -24.51
C THR A 391 -4.57 32.31 -26.02
N GLY A 392 -4.64 31.24 -26.81
CA GLY A 392 -4.39 31.28 -28.25
C GLY A 392 -2.92 31.46 -28.66
N LEU A 393 -1.98 31.25 -27.73
CA LEU A 393 -0.54 31.45 -27.92
C LEU A 393 0.25 30.12 -27.95
N PHE A 394 -0.42 29.00 -28.18
CA PHE A 394 0.21 27.69 -28.13
C PHE A 394 1.04 27.39 -29.36
N ASP A 395 2.29 26.97 -29.13
CA ASP A 395 3.20 26.48 -30.16
C ASP A 395 3.62 25.04 -29.86
N TRP A 396 3.33 24.13 -30.79
CA TRP A 396 3.65 22.70 -30.64
C TRP A 396 5.14 22.43 -30.51
N THR A 397 5.97 23.15 -31.25
CA THR A 397 7.42 22.97 -31.26
C THR A 397 7.99 23.35 -29.89
N LEU A 398 7.65 24.53 -29.40
CA LEU A 398 8.14 25.04 -28.12
C LEU A 398 7.57 24.25 -26.94
N PHE A 399 6.32 23.79 -27.02
CA PHE A 399 5.74 22.87 -26.04
C PHE A 399 6.51 21.56 -25.95
N LEU A 400 6.80 20.92 -27.09
CA LEU A 400 7.55 19.65 -27.12
C LEU A 400 8.98 19.83 -26.62
N VAL A 401 9.64 20.94 -26.99
CA VAL A 401 10.97 21.28 -26.49
C VAL A 401 10.96 21.45 -24.96
N ALA A 402 10.00 22.20 -24.41
CA ALA A 402 9.88 22.39 -22.97
C ALA A 402 9.58 21.07 -22.24
N LEU A 403 8.72 20.22 -22.81
CA LEU A 403 8.35 18.92 -22.24
C LEU A 403 9.54 17.95 -22.23
N VAL A 404 10.21 17.78 -23.36
CA VAL A 404 11.38 16.89 -23.48
C VAL A 404 12.51 17.41 -22.59
N GLY A 405 12.76 18.72 -22.59
CA GLY A 405 13.74 19.34 -21.69
C GLY A 405 13.45 19.06 -20.21
N GLY A 406 12.20 19.25 -19.78
CA GLY A 406 11.78 18.98 -18.40
C GLY A 406 11.92 17.50 -17.99
N VAL A 407 11.55 16.57 -18.88
CA VAL A 407 11.71 15.13 -18.63
C VAL A 407 13.19 14.72 -18.60
N CYS A 408 14.02 15.24 -19.50
CA CYS A 408 15.46 14.99 -19.52
C CYS A 408 16.15 15.49 -18.24
N LEU A 409 15.79 16.68 -17.73
CA LEU A 409 16.28 17.19 -16.44
C LEU A 409 15.87 16.27 -15.28
N HIS A 410 14.63 15.77 -15.30
CA HIS A 410 14.14 14.84 -14.29
C HIS A 410 14.90 13.51 -14.34
N ILE A 411 15.10 12.92 -15.53
CA ILE A 411 15.89 11.69 -15.72
C ILE A 411 17.31 11.87 -15.18
N GLY A 412 18.01 12.93 -15.59
CA GLY A 412 19.37 13.22 -15.13
C GLY A 412 19.44 13.32 -13.60
N THR A 413 18.46 14.00 -12.99
CA THR A 413 18.36 14.14 -11.52
C THR A 413 18.10 12.79 -10.84
N ASN A 414 17.17 11.98 -11.34
CA ASN A 414 16.85 10.65 -10.79
C ASN A 414 18.06 9.71 -10.82
N VAL A 415 18.73 9.63 -11.97
CA VAL A 415 19.88 8.75 -12.17
C VAL A 415 21.06 9.21 -11.31
N THR A 416 21.30 10.53 -11.24
CA THR A 416 22.33 11.11 -10.38
C THR A 416 22.06 10.83 -8.90
N ASN A 417 20.82 11.01 -8.44
CA ASN A 417 20.44 10.71 -7.06
C ASN A 417 20.77 9.26 -6.70
N GLU A 418 20.45 8.28 -7.55
CA GLU A 418 20.80 6.88 -7.29
C GLU A 418 22.31 6.63 -7.24
N ILE A 419 23.10 7.22 -8.15
CA ILE A 419 24.57 7.09 -8.11
C ILE A 419 25.14 7.58 -6.78
N TYR A 420 24.68 8.73 -6.28
CA TYR A 420 25.17 9.29 -5.02
C TYR A 420 24.60 8.59 -3.79
N ASP A 421 23.34 8.17 -3.82
CA ASP A 421 22.71 7.42 -2.72
C ASP A 421 23.43 6.05 -2.56
N VAL A 422 23.84 5.40 -3.66
CA VAL A 422 24.70 4.20 -3.62
C VAL A 422 26.10 4.49 -3.10
N ARG A 423 26.78 5.53 -3.61
CA ARG A 423 28.14 5.89 -3.17
C ARG A 423 28.22 6.27 -1.69
N LYS A 424 27.16 6.88 -1.15
CA LYS A 424 27.07 7.28 0.26
C LYS A 424 26.55 6.15 1.17
N GLY A 425 26.21 5.00 0.61
CA GLY A 425 25.64 3.87 1.38
C GLY A 425 24.23 4.13 1.92
N VAL A 426 23.52 5.13 1.38
CA VAL A 426 22.11 5.40 1.70
C VAL A 426 21.23 4.33 1.07
N ASP A 427 21.51 3.99 -0.20
CA ASP A 427 20.88 2.87 -0.88
C ASP A 427 21.77 1.63 -0.77
N THR A 428 21.26 0.62 -0.07
CA THR A 428 21.93 -0.67 0.15
C THR A 428 21.12 -1.81 -0.47
N ILE A 429 21.70 -2.99 -0.61
CA ILE A 429 20.98 -4.20 -1.07
C ILE A 429 19.75 -4.52 -0.17
N VAL A 430 19.79 -4.09 1.10
CA VAL A 430 18.70 -4.31 2.06
C VAL A 430 17.69 -3.17 2.12
N SER A 431 17.93 -2.06 1.40
CA SER A 431 16.96 -0.96 1.29
C SER A 431 15.71 -1.51 0.60
N PRO A 432 14.52 -1.52 1.21
CA PRO A 432 13.42 -2.31 0.68
C PRO A 432 12.82 -1.75 -0.63
N ARG A 433 13.09 -0.48 -0.98
CA ARG A 433 12.27 0.27 -1.97
C ARG A 433 12.99 1.37 -2.78
N ALA A 434 14.32 1.41 -2.80
CA ALA A 434 15.05 2.25 -3.75
C ALA A 434 14.94 1.66 -5.18
N SER A 435 15.16 2.46 -6.23
CA SER A 435 15.54 1.84 -7.51
C SER A 435 16.88 1.17 -7.27
N HIS A 436 16.94 -0.12 -7.55
CA HIS A 436 18.11 -0.93 -7.26
C HIS A 436 18.84 -1.26 -8.56
N ALA A 437 18.67 -0.45 -9.60
CA ALA A 437 19.26 -0.76 -10.89
C ALA A 437 20.79 -0.85 -10.75
N ILE A 438 21.42 0.07 -10.02
CA ILE A 438 22.86 0.02 -9.71
C ILE A 438 23.17 -1.02 -8.62
N VAL A 439 22.41 -1.01 -7.52
CA VAL A 439 22.64 -1.88 -6.34
C VAL A 439 22.52 -3.37 -6.67
N LYS A 440 21.50 -3.77 -7.44
CA LYS A 440 21.32 -5.14 -7.96
C LYS A 440 22.18 -5.39 -9.20
N GLY A 441 23.04 -4.45 -9.61
CA GLY A 441 23.94 -4.58 -10.74
C GLY A 441 23.25 -4.85 -12.08
N ARG A 442 22.04 -4.32 -12.28
CA ARG A 442 21.32 -4.35 -13.58
C ARG A 442 21.91 -3.35 -14.56
N ILE A 443 22.44 -2.23 -14.05
CA ILE A 443 23.18 -1.21 -14.80
C ILE A 443 24.48 -0.88 -14.07
N GLY A 444 25.58 -0.71 -14.81
CA GLY A 444 26.86 -0.32 -14.20
C GLY A 444 26.88 1.17 -13.83
N GLU A 445 27.64 1.55 -12.80
CA GLU A 445 27.74 2.96 -12.37
C GLU A 445 28.21 3.88 -13.52
N ARG A 446 29.20 3.44 -14.32
CA ARG A 446 29.68 4.20 -15.49
C ARG A 446 28.59 4.38 -16.54
N GLU A 447 27.78 3.35 -16.77
CA GLU A 447 26.67 3.39 -17.73
C GLU A 447 25.58 4.35 -17.23
N ALA A 448 25.24 4.30 -15.95
CA ALA A 448 24.32 5.26 -15.32
C ALA A 448 24.85 6.70 -15.39
N GLN A 449 26.15 6.93 -15.16
CA GLN A 449 26.75 8.27 -15.31
C GLN A 449 26.63 8.80 -16.73
N VAL A 450 26.95 7.99 -17.74
CA VAL A 450 26.79 8.35 -19.15
C VAL A 450 25.33 8.67 -19.46
N PHE A 451 24.38 7.86 -18.97
CA PHE A 451 22.95 8.10 -19.16
C PHE A 451 22.49 9.44 -18.56
N SER A 452 22.94 9.75 -17.34
CA SER A 452 22.66 11.04 -16.70
C SER A 452 23.25 12.23 -17.46
N ILE A 453 24.51 12.13 -17.89
CA ILE A 453 25.20 13.18 -18.67
C ILE A 453 24.48 13.43 -20.00
N LEU A 454 24.09 12.38 -20.71
CA LEU A 454 23.35 12.51 -21.97
C LEU A 454 22.00 13.20 -21.75
N ALA A 455 21.27 12.85 -20.69
CA ALA A 455 20.01 13.49 -20.36
C ALA A 455 20.19 15.00 -20.07
N PHE A 456 21.18 15.36 -19.26
CA PHE A 456 21.50 16.77 -18.99
C PHE A 456 21.99 17.53 -20.24
N ALA A 457 22.78 16.89 -21.10
CA ALA A 457 23.26 17.50 -22.34
C ALA A 457 22.10 17.81 -23.31
N ILE A 458 21.14 16.89 -23.44
CA ILE A 458 19.92 17.11 -24.25
C ILE A 458 19.11 18.26 -23.66
N ALA A 459 18.87 18.26 -22.34
CA ALA A 459 18.15 19.34 -21.67
C ALA A 459 18.84 20.71 -21.84
N PHE A 460 20.17 20.75 -21.77
CA PHE A 460 20.97 21.96 -21.98
C PHE A 460 20.83 22.48 -23.41
N ALA A 461 20.96 21.61 -24.42
CA ALA A 461 20.80 22.00 -25.83
C ALA A 461 19.40 22.56 -26.11
N LEU A 462 18.36 21.92 -25.58
CA LEU A 462 16.97 22.40 -25.69
C LEU A 462 16.77 23.73 -24.95
N GLY A 463 17.40 23.90 -23.78
CA GLY A 463 17.40 25.16 -23.04
C GLY A 463 18.05 26.30 -23.82
N VAL A 464 19.21 26.07 -24.45
CA VAL A 464 19.89 27.05 -25.32
C VAL A 464 18.99 27.46 -26.49
N TYR A 465 18.31 26.49 -27.10
CA TYR A 465 17.33 26.78 -28.14
C TYR A 465 16.18 27.66 -27.62
N LEU A 466 15.58 27.34 -26.46
CA LEU A 466 14.54 28.17 -25.85
C LEU A 466 15.04 29.59 -25.52
N VAL A 467 16.28 29.75 -25.07
CA VAL A 467 16.90 31.07 -24.84
C VAL A 467 17.05 31.83 -26.15
N SER A 468 17.43 31.17 -27.24
CA SER A 468 17.56 31.83 -28.55
C SER A 468 16.22 32.38 -29.09
N VAL A 469 15.10 31.76 -28.70
CA VAL A 469 13.75 32.15 -29.14
C VAL A 469 13.07 33.10 -28.15
N ARG A 470 13.27 32.93 -26.84
CA ARG A 470 12.52 33.64 -25.77
C ARG A 470 13.37 34.59 -24.93
N GLY A 471 14.68 34.62 -25.15
CA GLY A 471 15.59 35.52 -24.47
C GLY A 471 15.98 35.12 -23.05
N TRP A 472 16.58 36.07 -22.33
CA TRP A 472 17.21 35.85 -21.03
C TRP A 472 16.30 35.35 -19.90
N PRO A 473 14.96 35.57 -19.86
CA PRO A 473 14.16 35.07 -18.74
C PRO A 473 14.14 33.55 -18.63
N ILE A 474 14.34 32.81 -19.74
CA ILE A 474 14.55 31.36 -19.71
C ILE A 474 15.81 30.99 -18.93
N VAL A 475 16.88 31.78 -19.03
CA VAL A 475 18.11 31.58 -18.25
C VAL A 475 17.82 31.72 -16.75
N ALA A 476 17.07 32.74 -16.36
CA ALA A 476 16.70 32.95 -14.95
C ALA A 476 15.85 31.80 -14.39
N LEU A 477 14.83 31.37 -15.14
CA LEU A 477 13.97 30.23 -14.78
C LEU A 477 14.79 28.93 -14.69
N GLY A 478 15.68 28.70 -15.66
CA GLY A 478 16.58 27.55 -15.71
C GLY A 478 17.57 27.52 -14.55
N LEU A 479 18.19 28.65 -14.21
CA LEU A 479 19.11 28.78 -13.07
C LEU A 479 18.39 28.56 -11.73
N ALA A 480 17.19 29.12 -11.55
CA ALA A 480 16.38 28.88 -10.35
C ALA A 480 16.05 27.38 -10.18
N GLY A 481 15.66 26.73 -11.27
CA GLY A 481 15.40 25.29 -11.29
C GLY A 481 16.65 24.45 -11.01
N LEU A 482 17.78 24.80 -11.61
CA LEU A 482 19.06 24.11 -11.42
C LEU A 482 19.58 24.24 -9.99
N ILE A 483 19.59 25.46 -9.43
CA ILE A 483 20.01 25.70 -8.04
C ILE A 483 19.09 24.95 -7.09
N GLY A 484 17.77 25.04 -7.29
CA GLY A 484 16.79 24.30 -6.51
C GLY A 484 17.02 22.78 -6.56
N GLY A 485 17.12 22.21 -7.77
CA GLY A 485 17.33 20.77 -7.96
C GLY A 485 18.67 20.26 -7.44
N TYR A 486 19.76 21.01 -7.62
CA TYR A 486 21.09 20.64 -7.10
C TYR A 486 21.09 20.66 -5.57
N THR A 487 20.64 21.75 -4.96
CA THR A 487 20.62 21.92 -3.49
C THR A 487 19.59 21.03 -2.79
N TYR A 488 18.73 20.33 -3.54
CA TYR A 488 17.83 19.29 -3.02
C TYR A 488 18.62 18.17 -2.35
N THR A 489 19.63 17.63 -3.04
CA THR A 489 20.40 16.45 -2.58
C THR A 489 21.87 16.78 -2.30
N ALA A 490 22.44 17.80 -2.96
CA ALA A 490 23.86 18.17 -2.84
C ALA A 490 24.10 19.35 -1.87
N PRO A 491 25.31 19.44 -1.26
CA PRO A 491 25.70 20.55 -0.38
C PRO A 491 25.57 21.93 -1.07
N PRO A 492 25.32 23.02 -0.31
CA PRO A 492 25.38 23.12 1.15
C PRO A 492 24.04 22.91 1.91
N PHE A 493 22.88 22.92 1.24
CA PHE A 493 21.57 22.91 1.94
C PHE A 493 20.96 21.52 2.13
N GLN A 494 21.02 20.66 1.09
CA GLN A 494 20.50 19.28 1.10
C GLN A 494 19.08 19.15 1.70
N TYR A 495 18.17 20.02 1.28
CA TYR A 495 16.89 20.19 1.94
C TYR A 495 15.94 18.98 1.76
N LYS A 496 16.27 17.98 0.92
CA LYS A 496 15.65 16.63 0.90
C LYS A 496 15.62 16.01 2.30
N PHE A 497 16.65 16.24 3.11
CA PHE A 497 16.75 15.68 4.46
C PHE A 497 16.17 16.61 5.55
N GLY A 498 15.59 17.74 5.17
CA GLY A 498 15.06 18.75 6.09
C GLY A 498 13.55 18.97 5.90
N SER A 499 12.92 19.71 6.82
CA SER A 499 11.48 19.99 6.76
C SER A 499 11.06 20.95 5.64
N PHE A 500 12.03 21.54 4.93
CA PHE A 500 11.80 22.46 3.80
C PHE A 500 11.64 21.75 2.45
N GLY A 501 11.78 20.43 2.38
CA GLY A 501 11.53 19.63 1.17
C GLY A 501 10.18 19.91 0.53
N ILE A 502 9.11 19.81 1.32
CA ILE A 502 7.72 19.97 0.86
C ILE A 502 7.45 21.35 0.26
N PRO A 503 7.68 22.49 0.95
CA PRO A 503 7.39 23.81 0.39
C PRO A 503 8.29 24.15 -0.80
N LEU A 504 9.53 23.70 -0.82
CA LEU A 504 10.44 24.03 -1.92
C LEU A 504 10.11 23.21 -3.18
N VAL A 505 9.77 21.93 -3.05
CA VAL A 505 9.28 21.12 -4.19
C VAL A 505 7.93 21.63 -4.70
N PHE A 506 7.03 22.08 -3.81
CA PHE A 506 5.81 22.79 -4.22
C PHE A 506 6.13 23.97 -5.13
N LEU A 507 7.10 24.83 -4.76
CA LEU A 507 7.47 26.02 -5.51
C LEU A 507 8.18 25.70 -6.84
N LEU A 508 9.14 24.78 -6.80
CA LEU A 508 9.97 24.45 -7.96
C LEU A 508 9.20 23.66 -9.03
N MET A 509 8.40 22.68 -8.63
CA MET A 509 7.67 21.82 -9.58
C MET A 509 6.23 22.27 -9.83
N GLY A 510 5.67 23.13 -8.98
CA GLY A 510 4.40 23.82 -9.22
C GLY A 510 4.64 25.15 -9.95
N PRO A 511 4.64 26.30 -9.26
CA PRO A 511 4.78 27.63 -9.86
C PRO A 511 5.91 27.78 -10.87
N LEU A 512 7.15 27.45 -10.49
CA LEU A 512 8.31 27.69 -11.37
C LEU A 512 8.21 26.88 -12.67
N MET A 513 7.86 25.59 -12.59
CA MET A 513 7.78 24.73 -13.77
C MET A 513 6.54 25.03 -14.65
N VAL A 514 5.38 25.31 -14.04
CA VAL A 514 4.15 25.67 -14.80
C VAL A 514 4.31 27.03 -15.46
N VAL A 515 4.71 28.06 -14.72
CA VAL A 515 4.91 29.41 -15.28
C VAL A 515 6.07 29.42 -16.25
N GLY A 516 7.16 28.71 -15.94
CA GLY A 516 8.31 28.61 -16.83
C GLY A 516 8.01 27.90 -18.14
N SER A 517 7.19 26.85 -18.12
CA SER A 517 6.73 26.19 -19.33
C SER A 517 5.76 27.05 -20.15
N TYR A 518 4.82 27.75 -19.51
CA TYR A 518 3.98 28.74 -20.19
C TYR A 518 4.83 29.80 -20.89
N TYR A 519 5.78 30.41 -20.16
CA TYR A 519 6.69 31.41 -20.72
C TYR A 519 7.57 30.86 -21.86
N ALA A 520 8.06 29.62 -21.75
CA ALA A 520 8.81 28.97 -22.82
C ALA A 520 7.97 28.83 -24.10
N ILE A 521 6.68 28.53 -23.96
CA ILE A 521 5.75 28.33 -25.07
C ILE A 521 5.29 29.65 -25.67
N THR A 522 4.99 30.68 -24.86
CA THR A 522 4.33 31.91 -25.31
C THR A 522 5.26 33.12 -25.39
N GLY A 523 6.27 33.20 -24.52
CA GLY A 523 7.09 34.39 -24.28
C GLY A 523 6.44 35.44 -23.37
N GLU A 524 5.28 35.13 -22.79
CA GLU A 524 4.48 36.06 -21.98
C GLU A 524 4.29 35.56 -20.55
N PHE A 525 3.91 36.46 -19.65
CA PHE A 525 3.52 36.15 -18.28
C PHE A 525 2.01 36.29 -18.10
N ASP A 526 1.39 35.32 -17.43
CA ASP A 526 -0.06 35.31 -17.21
C ASP A 526 -0.40 34.77 -15.80
N TRP A 527 -1.29 35.49 -15.09
CA TRP A 527 -1.77 35.09 -13.76
C TRP A 527 -2.56 33.78 -13.76
N ARG A 528 -3.12 33.39 -14.91
CA ARG A 528 -3.79 32.09 -15.09
C ARG A 528 -2.79 30.94 -14.98
N ALA A 529 -1.57 31.11 -15.47
CA ALA A 529 -0.50 30.12 -15.30
C ALA A 529 -0.12 29.96 -13.82
N VAL A 530 -0.08 31.06 -13.07
CA VAL A 530 0.11 31.03 -11.60
C VAL A 530 -1.06 30.31 -10.91
N ALA A 531 -2.30 30.63 -11.27
CA ALA A 531 -3.49 30.00 -10.68
C ALA A 531 -3.54 28.47 -10.92
N VAL A 532 -3.24 28.01 -12.15
CA VAL A 532 -3.16 26.57 -12.47
C VAL A 532 -1.97 25.90 -11.77
N SER A 533 -0.90 26.64 -11.48
CA SER A 533 0.28 26.06 -10.82
C SER A 533 0.06 25.64 -9.38
N LEU A 534 -0.89 26.26 -8.66
CA LEU A 534 -1.18 25.94 -7.27
C LEU A 534 -1.72 24.51 -7.08
N PRO A 535 -2.79 24.07 -7.78
CA PRO A 535 -3.25 22.69 -7.66
C PRO A 535 -2.18 21.68 -8.09
N VAL A 536 -1.39 22.00 -9.13
CA VAL A 536 -0.27 21.15 -9.56
C VAL A 536 0.79 21.04 -8.45
N GLY A 537 1.20 22.17 -7.87
CA GLY A 537 2.19 22.21 -6.80
C GLY A 537 1.75 21.42 -5.57
N PHE A 538 0.47 21.53 -5.19
CA PHE A 538 -0.10 20.75 -4.08
C PHE A 538 -0.03 19.25 -4.33
N LEU A 539 -0.38 18.79 -5.54
CA LEU A 539 -0.31 17.38 -5.90
C LEU A 539 1.13 16.86 -5.97
N VAL A 540 2.06 17.64 -6.53
CA VAL A 540 3.48 17.25 -6.57
C VAL A 540 4.09 17.20 -5.17
N ALA A 541 3.78 18.17 -4.32
CA ALA A 541 4.17 18.14 -2.91
C ALA A 541 3.57 16.92 -2.17
N ALA A 542 2.33 16.54 -2.49
CA ALA A 542 1.72 15.34 -1.94
C ALA A 542 2.44 14.05 -2.38
N ILE A 543 2.96 13.97 -3.61
CA ILE A 543 3.77 12.84 -4.07
C ILE A 543 5.04 12.70 -3.20
N LEU A 544 5.79 13.80 -3.02
CA LEU A 544 6.99 13.79 -2.18
C LEU A 544 6.66 13.43 -0.74
N HIS A 545 5.68 14.12 -0.15
CA HIS A 545 5.30 13.90 1.24
C HIS A 545 4.73 12.49 1.48
N GLY A 546 4.06 11.91 0.49
CA GLY A 546 3.63 10.51 0.52
C GLY A 546 4.80 9.54 0.64
N ASN A 547 5.94 9.83 -0.02
CA ASN A 547 7.17 9.06 0.14
C ASN A 547 7.77 9.25 1.54
N GLU A 548 7.94 10.49 2.01
CA GLU A 548 8.47 10.77 3.35
C GLU A 548 7.60 10.16 4.47
N TRP A 549 6.28 10.18 4.30
CA TRP A 549 5.34 9.61 5.27
C TRP A 549 5.43 8.09 5.33
N ARG A 550 5.63 7.45 4.17
CA ARG A 550 5.78 6.00 4.05
C ARG A 550 7.07 5.50 4.70
N ASP A 551 8.16 6.25 4.55
CA ASP A 551 9.54 5.83 4.89
C ASP A 551 10.06 6.48 6.20
N ILE A 552 9.14 6.98 7.03
CA ILE A 552 9.43 7.69 8.29
C ILE A 552 10.40 6.96 9.23
N SER A 553 10.35 5.62 9.28
CA SER A 553 11.16 4.84 10.23
C SER A 553 12.60 4.68 9.74
N GLU A 554 12.76 4.48 8.44
CA GLU A 554 14.03 4.39 7.74
C GLU A 554 14.73 5.75 7.71
N ASP A 555 14.01 6.81 7.34
CA ASP A 555 14.52 8.18 7.29
C ASP A 555 15.00 8.66 8.66
N ALA A 556 14.28 8.31 9.73
CA ALA A 556 14.69 8.61 11.11
C ALA A 556 16.00 7.91 11.50
N ARG A 557 16.19 6.64 11.08
CA ARG A 557 17.44 5.89 11.33
C ARG A 557 18.61 6.46 10.55
N ALA A 558 18.37 6.98 9.35
CA ALA A 558 19.37 7.65 8.51
C ALA A 558 19.69 9.09 8.97
N GLY A 559 19.05 9.58 10.05
CA GLY A 559 19.31 10.90 10.61
C GLY A 559 18.60 12.05 9.88
N ALA A 560 17.64 11.77 8.99
CA ALA A 560 16.87 12.79 8.30
C ALA A 560 15.94 13.53 9.28
N ARG A 561 15.68 14.81 9.00
CA ARG A 561 14.87 15.72 9.81
C ARG A 561 13.69 16.28 9.00
N THR A 562 13.08 15.43 8.18
CA THR A 562 11.89 15.76 7.38
C THR A 562 10.70 16.10 8.27
N PHE A 563 9.65 16.71 7.69
CA PHE A 563 8.43 17.01 8.45
C PHE A 563 7.83 15.74 9.05
N SER A 564 7.80 14.66 8.26
CA SER A 564 7.26 13.37 8.67
C SER A 564 7.99 12.80 9.88
N VAL A 565 9.33 12.80 9.89
CA VAL A 565 10.13 12.31 11.01
C VAL A 565 9.91 13.16 12.28
N ARG A 566 9.85 14.49 12.14
CA ARG A 566 9.72 15.39 13.30
C ARG A 566 8.32 15.40 13.94
N MET A 567 7.27 15.39 13.12
CA MET A 567 5.89 15.56 13.58
C MET A 567 5.17 14.23 13.80
N GLY A 568 5.75 13.12 13.34
CA GLY A 568 5.21 11.78 13.51
C GLY A 568 4.13 11.41 12.49
N ARG A 569 3.78 10.12 12.48
CA ARG A 569 2.96 9.48 11.45
C ARG A 569 1.56 10.09 11.30
N SER A 570 0.95 10.54 12.41
CA SER A 570 -0.40 11.12 12.40
C SER A 570 -0.42 12.52 11.79
N ALA A 571 0.55 13.38 12.11
CA ALA A 571 0.64 14.71 11.51
C ALA A 571 1.03 14.63 10.03
N ALA A 572 1.93 13.71 9.68
CA ALA A 572 2.27 13.42 8.29
C ALA A 572 1.04 12.95 7.49
N HIS A 573 0.19 12.09 8.06
CA HIS A 573 -1.06 11.70 7.41
C HIS A 573 -1.95 12.90 7.08
N TRP A 574 -2.16 13.79 8.06
CA TRP A 574 -3.04 14.96 7.87
C TRP A 574 -2.45 15.98 6.91
N LEU A 575 -1.13 16.16 6.88
CA LEU A 575 -0.49 17.02 5.88
C LEU A 575 -0.69 16.47 4.46
N TYR A 576 -0.57 15.15 4.25
CA TYR A 576 -0.85 14.54 2.95
C TYR A 576 -2.29 14.83 2.48
N VAL A 577 -3.26 14.63 3.38
CA VAL A 577 -4.66 14.94 3.11
C VAL A 577 -4.85 16.43 2.79
N ALA A 578 -4.24 17.31 3.57
CA ALA A 578 -4.33 18.76 3.37
C ALA A 578 -3.75 19.19 2.01
N LEU A 579 -2.65 18.60 1.57
CA LEU A 579 -2.07 18.87 0.24
C LEU A 579 -3.03 18.43 -0.87
N VAL A 580 -3.57 17.20 -0.81
CA VAL A 580 -4.52 16.70 -1.82
C VAL A 580 -5.80 17.54 -1.87
N VAL A 581 -6.42 17.82 -0.71
CA VAL A 581 -7.63 18.65 -0.63
C VAL A 581 -7.33 20.09 -1.05
N GLY A 582 -6.18 20.62 -0.65
CA GLY A 582 -5.69 21.95 -1.04
C GLY A 582 -5.62 22.12 -2.56
N ALA A 583 -5.23 21.07 -3.30
CA ALA A 583 -5.24 21.11 -4.76
C ALA A 583 -6.65 21.36 -5.33
N TYR A 584 -7.65 20.59 -4.89
CA TYR A 584 -9.02 20.74 -5.40
C TYR A 584 -9.66 22.05 -4.96
N LEU A 585 -9.34 22.52 -3.75
CA LEU A 585 -9.77 23.84 -3.26
C LEU A 585 -9.14 24.97 -4.06
N ALA A 586 -7.84 24.92 -4.34
CA ALA A 586 -7.14 25.92 -5.15
C ALA A 586 -7.73 25.98 -6.59
N LEU A 587 -8.02 24.82 -7.18
CA LEU A 587 -8.65 24.73 -8.49
C LEU A 587 -10.07 25.32 -8.48
N SER A 588 -10.89 24.94 -7.51
CA SER A 588 -12.26 25.46 -7.36
C SER A 588 -12.29 26.96 -7.11
N ALA A 589 -11.36 27.46 -6.27
CA ALA A 589 -11.19 28.88 -6.01
C ALA A 589 -10.79 29.64 -7.28
N GLY A 590 -9.83 29.11 -8.07
CA GLY A 590 -9.41 29.70 -9.33
C GLY A 590 -10.56 29.86 -10.33
N VAL A 591 -11.47 28.89 -10.40
CA VAL A 591 -12.70 29.00 -11.22
C VAL A 591 -13.67 30.01 -10.62
N ALA A 592 -13.89 29.99 -9.30
CA ALA A 592 -14.83 30.86 -8.62
C ALA A 592 -14.49 32.35 -8.76
N VAL A 593 -13.20 32.70 -8.79
CA VAL A 593 -12.73 34.09 -8.99
C VAL A 593 -12.57 34.46 -10.47
N GLY A 594 -12.92 33.58 -11.40
CA GLY A 594 -12.85 33.84 -12.85
C GLY A 594 -11.43 33.79 -13.45
N LEU A 595 -10.43 33.33 -12.70
CA LEU A 595 -9.06 33.14 -13.23
C LEU A 595 -8.97 31.87 -14.08
N LEU A 596 -9.76 30.84 -13.79
CA LEU A 596 -9.75 29.57 -14.52
C LEU A 596 -11.09 29.34 -15.23
N PRO A 597 -11.09 28.76 -16.44
CA PRO A 597 -12.33 28.40 -17.13
C PRO A 597 -13.15 27.37 -16.35
N THR A 598 -14.48 27.43 -16.45
CA THR A 598 -15.38 26.48 -15.78
C THR A 598 -15.09 25.01 -16.14
N TRP A 599 -14.61 24.76 -17.37
CA TRP A 599 -14.18 23.43 -17.83
C TRP A 599 -13.04 22.83 -17.00
N THR A 600 -12.27 23.64 -16.28
CA THR A 600 -11.22 23.17 -15.38
C THR A 600 -11.80 22.30 -14.25
N LEU A 601 -13.08 22.47 -13.90
CA LEU A 601 -13.78 21.60 -12.95
C LEU A 601 -13.92 20.15 -13.42
N LEU A 602 -13.70 19.83 -14.71
CA LEU A 602 -13.58 18.44 -15.17
C LEU A 602 -12.44 17.70 -14.46
N ALA A 603 -11.40 18.40 -14.00
CA ALA A 603 -10.35 17.80 -13.17
C ALA A 603 -10.89 17.25 -11.83
N MET A 604 -12.09 17.64 -11.39
CA MET A 604 -12.76 16.97 -10.26
C MET A 604 -13.06 15.49 -10.57
N LEU A 605 -13.17 15.08 -11.84
CA LEU A 605 -13.35 13.68 -12.20
C LEU A 605 -12.11 12.82 -11.89
N SER A 606 -10.92 13.41 -11.76
CA SER A 606 -9.71 12.69 -11.34
C SER A 606 -9.67 12.42 -9.83
N LEU A 607 -10.69 12.85 -9.08
CA LEU A 607 -10.90 12.42 -7.70
C LEU A 607 -11.10 10.88 -7.70
N PRO A 608 -10.36 10.13 -6.86
CA PRO A 608 -10.37 8.67 -6.91
C PRO A 608 -11.77 8.09 -6.56
N LEU A 609 -12.52 7.65 -7.59
CA LEU A 609 -13.96 7.33 -7.56
C LEU A 609 -14.35 5.84 -7.37
N ARG A 610 -13.41 4.92 -7.13
CA ARG A 610 -13.70 3.47 -6.88
C ARG A 610 -12.86 2.98 -5.68
N GLY A 611 -13.26 2.10 -4.76
CA GLY A 611 -14.46 1.31 -4.47
C GLY A 611 -14.09 0.24 -3.41
N ALA A 612 -14.76 0.26 -2.26
CA ALA A 612 -14.93 -0.78 -1.22
C ALA A 612 -13.85 -1.90 -0.99
N ARG A 613 -13.06 -1.76 0.09
CA ARG A 613 -12.99 -2.70 1.22
C ARG A 613 -12.14 -2.08 2.35
N HIS A 614 -12.63 -2.25 3.58
CA HIS A 614 -12.05 -1.86 4.89
C HIS A 614 -12.38 -0.49 5.49
N ARG A 615 -13.02 -0.58 6.67
CA ARG A 615 -13.38 0.49 7.60
C ARG A 615 -12.11 0.97 8.30
N ARG A 616 -11.89 2.30 8.31
CA ARG A 616 -10.78 3.03 8.98
C ARG A 616 -9.40 2.90 8.33
N GLY A 617 -9.28 3.41 7.11
CA GLY A 617 -8.00 3.68 6.45
C GLY A 617 -8.07 4.95 5.57
N PRO A 618 -6.93 5.39 4.99
CA PRO A 618 -6.81 6.61 4.17
C PRO A 618 -7.84 6.74 3.03
N ARG A 619 -8.40 5.61 2.58
CA ARG A 619 -9.37 5.53 1.47
C ARG A 619 -10.78 6.01 1.82
N ALA A 620 -11.21 5.92 3.08
CA ALA A 620 -12.51 6.42 3.52
C ALA A 620 -12.57 7.96 3.49
N LEU A 621 -11.42 8.60 3.69
CA LEU A 621 -11.25 10.05 3.62
C LEU A 621 -11.20 10.55 2.17
N SER A 622 -10.62 9.77 1.25
CA SER A 622 -10.62 10.09 -0.20
C SER A 622 -12.03 10.10 -0.78
N LEU A 623 -12.88 9.13 -0.42
CA LEU A 623 -14.29 9.10 -0.84
C LEU A 623 -15.09 10.27 -0.25
N LEU A 624 -14.81 10.65 1.01
CA LEU A 624 -15.41 11.81 1.64
C LEU A 624 -15.03 13.11 0.91
N ALA A 625 -13.74 13.33 0.65
CA ALA A 625 -13.25 14.50 -0.07
C ALA A 625 -13.86 14.61 -1.48
N LEU A 626 -13.92 13.48 -2.18
CA LEU A 626 -14.56 13.35 -3.48
C LEU A 626 -16.05 13.70 -3.45
N ALA A 627 -16.80 13.12 -2.52
CA ALA A 627 -18.22 13.38 -2.38
C ALA A 627 -18.47 14.87 -2.14
N VAL A 628 -17.69 15.48 -1.24
CA VAL A 628 -17.78 16.91 -0.91
C VAL A 628 -17.43 17.78 -2.13
N ALA A 629 -16.36 17.47 -2.86
CA ALA A 629 -16.00 18.21 -4.06
C ALA A 629 -17.06 18.08 -5.17
N ALA A 630 -17.62 16.88 -5.37
CA ALA A 630 -18.73 16.67 -6.30
C ALA A 630 -19.98 17.44 -5.88
N ALA A 631 -20.26 17.52 -4.57
CA ALA A 631 -21.34 18.36 -4.04
C ALA A 631 -21.10 19.84 -4.34
N TYR A 632 -19.88 20.36 -4.12
CA TYR A 632 -19.55 21.75 -4.42
C TYR A 632 -19.67 22.05 -5.93
N ALA A 633 -19.22 21.14 -6.79
CA ALA A 633 -19.40 21.27 -8.23
C ALA A 633 -20.88 21.26 -8.64
N ALA A 634 -21.68 20.36 -8.06
CA ALA A 634 -23.12 20.27 -8.32
C ALA A 634 -23.86 21.52 -7.84
N PHE A 635 -23.53 22.03 -6.65
CA PHE A 635 -24.05 23.30 -6.14
C PHE A 635 -23.64 24.47 -7.05
N GLY A 636 -22.39 24.50 -7.52
CA GLY A 636 -21.95 25.50 -8.49
C GLY A 636 -22.75 25.47 -9.79
N LEU A 637 -22.96 24.29 -10.36
CA LEU A 637 -23.80 24.10 -11.53
C LEU A 637 -25.26 24.52 -11.28
N THR A 638 -25.81 24.28 -10.09
CA THR A 638 -27.17 24.70 -9.73
C THR A 638 -27.29 26.22 -9.58
N PHE A 639 -26.36 26.88 -8.89
CA PHE A 639 -26.51 28.29 -8.56
C PHE A 639 -25.97 29.24 -9.64
N ARG A 640 -25.03 28.82 -10.50
CA ARG A 640 -24.42 29.68 -11.54
C ARG A 640 -25.03 29.57 -12.93
N GLY A 641 -25.71 28.47 -13.26
CA GLY A 641 -26.41 28.37 -14.55
C GLY A 641 -27.77 29.10 -14.57
N PRO A 642 -28.55 28.96 -15.66
CA PRO A 642 -29.68 29.83 -15.98
C PRO A 642 -30.83 29.81 -14.96
N ARG A 643 -31.25 30.99 -14.49
CA ARG A 643 -32.16 31.16 -13.34
C ARG A 643 -33.50 30.43 -13.53
N GLU A 644 -34.07 30.43 -14.73
CA GLU A 644 -35.33 29.79 -15.09
C GLU A 644 -35.32 28.25 -14.97
N ARG A 645 -34.13 27.63 -14.99
CA ARG A 645 -33.92 26.18 -14.79
C ARG A 645 -33.37 25.85 -13.40
N PHE A 646 -33.43 26.78 -12.45
CA PHE A 646 -32.87 26.59 -11.11
C PHE A 646 -33.44 25.33 -10.43
N TRP A 647 -34.77 25.21 -10.37
CA TRP A 647 -35.43 24.09 -9.67
C TRP A 647 -35.16 22.73 -10.32
N ASP A 648 -35.03 22.68 -11.63
CA ASP A 648 -34.69 21.44 -12.35
C ASP A 648 -33.28 20.97 -11.99
N ARG A 649 -32.33 21.90 -11.91
CA ARG A 649 -30.95 21.62 -11.50
C ARG A 649 -30.84 21.29 -10.02
N MET A 650 -31.58 21.97 -9.15
CA MET A 650 -31.58 21.68 -7.71
C MET A 650 -32.15 20.29 -7.44
N THR A 651 -33.25 19.92 -8.11
CA THR A 651 -33.81 18.56 -8.03
C THR A 651 -32.81 17.52 -8.55
N ALA A 652 -32.13 17.77 -9.67
CA ALA A 652 -31.11 16.87 -10.20
C ALA A 652 -29.92 16.70 -9.24
N THR A 653 -29.41 17.79 -8.68
CA THR A 653 -28.33 17.79 -7.68
C THR A 653 -28.72 17.01 -6.45
N GLY A 654 -29.93 17.21 -5.92
CA GLY A 654 -30.49 16.40 -4.83
C GLY A 654 -30.49 14.91 -5.19
N ILE A 655 -31.12 14.52 -6.29
CA ILE A 655 -31.20 13.11 -6.71
C ILE A 655 -29.80 12.48 -6.84
N VAL A 656 -28.83 13.18 -7.44
CA VAL A 656 -27.46 12.69 -7.61
C VAL A 656 -26.79 12.46 -6.26
N LEU A 657 -26.83 13.45 -5.35
CA LEU A 657 -26.19 13.34 -4.03
C LEU A 657 -26.87 12.29 -3.15
N GLY A 658 -28.20 12.24 -3.15
CA GLY A 658 -28.98 11.25 -2.41
C GLY A 658 -28.74 9.82 -2.92
N THR A 659 -28.76 9.61 -4.25
CA THR A 659 -28.48 8.31 -4.87
C THR A 659 -27.04 7.88 -4.62
N PHE A 660 -26.09 8.81 -4.68
CA PHE A 660 -24.70 8.54 -4.32
C PHE A 660 -24.57 8.07 -2.87
N ALA A 661 -25.19 8.78 -1.92
CA ALA A 661 -25.16 8.41 -0.50
C ALA A 661 -25.77 7.01 -0.28
N LEU A 662 -26.91 6.73 -0.91
CA LEU A 662 -27.57 5.43 -0.82
C LEU A 662 -26.79 4.30 -1.49
N GLY A 663 -26.15 4.56 -2.63
CA GLY A 663 -25.37 3.58 -3.38
C GLY A 663 -24.08 3.20 -2.66
N THR A 664 -23.41 4.18 -2.06
CA THR A 664 -22.08 4.01 -1.45
C THR A 664 -22.12 3.60 0.02
N ASP A 665 -23.24 3.78 0.72
CA ASP A 665 -23.31 3.58 2.16
C ASP A 665 -24.44 2.65 2.62
N ARG A 666 -24.07 1.44 3.04
CA ARG A 666 -25.01 0.44 3.57
C ARG A 666 -25.73 0.90 4.84
N GLU A 667 -25.11 1.75 5.66
CA GLU A 667 -25.73 2.19 6.92
C GLU A 667 -26.80 3.25 6.68
N VAL A 668 -26.56 4.17 5.74
CA VAL A 668 -27.56 5.17 5.31
C VAL A 668 -28.83 4.46 4.81
N ARG A 669 -28.69 3.35 4.08
CA ARG A 669 -29.84 2.51 3.65
C ARG A 669 -30.60 1.89 4.81
N ARG A 670 -29.91 1.50 5.90
CA ARG A 670 -30.53 0.90 7.09
C ARG A 670 -31.29 1.93 7.92
N GLU A 671 -30.81 3.17 7.94
CA GLU A 671 -31.39 4.27 8.71
C GLU A 671 -32.54 5.00 7.98
N LEU A 672 -32.87 4.63 6.74
CA LEU A 672 -33.91 5.27 5.93
C LEU A 672 -35.35 5.08 6.44
N ARG A 673 -35.56 4.25 7.47
CA ARG A 673 -36.89 3.94 7.99
C ARG A 673 -37.43 5.12 8.79
N VAL A 674 -38.42 5.83 8.24
CA VAL A 674 -39.16 6.89 8.94
C VAL A 674 -40.30 6.28 9.74
N ARG A 675 -40.29 6.49 11.07
CA ARG A 675 -41.37 6.10 11.98
C ARG A 675 -42.30 7.29 12.24
N PRO A 676 -43.58 7.06 12.64
CA PRO A 676 -44.48 8.16 13.03
C PRO A 676 -43.90 9.07 14.13
N SER A 677 -43.13 8.50 15.07
CA SER A 677 -42.40 9.25 16.10
C SER A 677 -41.33 10.19 15.53
N ASP A 678 -40.70 9.81 14.42
CA ASP A 678 -39.66 10.60 13.76
C ASP A 678 -40.29 11.83 13.08
N VAL A 679 -41.49 11.67 12.51
CA VAL A 679 -42.25 12.78 11.92
C VAL A 679 -42.61 13.80 12.99
N ALA A 680 -43.15 13.36 14.13
CA ALA A 680 -43.49 14.26 15.24
C ALA A 680 -42.25 15.02 15.76
N LEU A 681 -41.13 14.32 15.96
CA LEU A 681 -39.87 14.93 16.39
C LEU A 681 -39.32 15.91 15.35
N GLY A 682 -39.42 15.54 14.07
CA GLY A 682 -39.02 16.38 12.94
C GLY A 682 -39.81 17.69 12.87
N LEU A 683 -41.13 17.64 13.07
CA LEU A 683 -41.99 18.82 13.10
C LEU A 683 -41.64 19.77 14.26
N VAL A 684 -41.40 19.24 15.46
CA VAL A 684 -40.94 20.04 16.61
C VAL A 684 -39.59 20.69 16.31
N SER A 685 -38.67 19.94 15.72
CA SER A 685 -37.35 20.46 15.32
C SER A 685 -37.46 21.55 14.24
N ALA A 686 -38.34 21.37 13.23
CA ALA A 686 -38.59 22.37 12.20
C ALA A 686 -39.15 23.68 12.78
N ALA A 687 -40.07 23.61 13.75
CA ALA A 687 -40.58 24.77 14.46
C ALA A 687 -39.48 25.50 15.24
N GLY A 688 -38.60 24.76 15.91
CA GLY A 688 -37.43 25.31 16.60
C GLY A 688 -36.47 26.03 15.64
N LEU A 689 -36.15 25.41 14.50
CA LEU A 689 -35.29 26.02 13.49
C LEU A 689 -35.93 27.27 12.85
N TYR A 690 -37.24 27.25 12.63
CA TYR A 690 -37.97 28.43 12.13
C TYR A 690 -37.90 29.60 13.11
N ALA A 691 -38.01 29.36 14.43
CA ALA A 691 -37.84 30.41 15.43
C ALA A 691 -36.42 31.02 15.40
N ILE A 692 -35.38 30.18 15.24
CA ILE A 692 -34.00 30.64 15.07
C ILE A 692 -33.86 31.54 13.84
N PHE A 693 -34.45 31.14 12.71
CA PHE A 693 -34.40 31.93 11.46
C PHE A 693 -35.20 33.22 11.52
N ARG A 694 -36.30 33.28 12.30
CA ARG A 694 -37.04 34.52 12.54
C ARG A 694 -36.21 35.56 13.29
N VAL A 695 -35.44 35.12 14.29
CA VAL A 695 -34.49 35.99 15.00
C VAL A 695 -33.30 36.33 14.10
N GLY A 696 -32.77 35.33 13.39
CA GLY A 696 -31.64 35.47 12.46
C GLY A 696 -31.90 36.44 11.31
N ASP A 697 -33.09 36.45 10.71
CA ASP A 697 -33.47 37.39 9.65
C ASP A 697 -33.41 38.84 10.14
N ARG A 698 -33.86 39.11 11.37
CA ARG A 698 -33.78 40.44 12.00
C ARG A 698 -32.32 40.87 12.21
N ILE A 699 -31.51 40.00 12.81
CA ILE A 699 -30.09 40.26 13.05
C ILE A 699 -29.33 40.46 11.72
N ALA A 700 -29.59 39.62 10.72
CA ALA A 700 -28.92 39.71 9.42
C ALA A 700 -29.21 41.06 8.73
N ARG A 701 -30.45 41.55 8.79
CA ARG A 701 -30.82 42.87 8.25
C ARG A 701 -30.16 44.03 8.99
N ASP A 702 -29.97 43.90 10.30
CA ASP A 702 -29.34 44.92 11.12
C ASP A 702 -27.81 44.97 10.96
N VAL A 703 -27.18 43.81 10.70
CA VAL A 703 -25.71 43.66 10.68
C VAL A 703 -25.12 43.66 9.26
N MET A 704 -25.86 43.15 8.27
CA MET A 704 -25.34 42.95 6.91
C MET A 704 -26.03 43.90 5.91
N PRO A 705 -25.28 44.84 5.28
CA PRO A 705 -25.86 45.87 4.41
C PRO A 705 -26.68 45.36 3.22
N ARG A 706 -26.43 44.12 2.76
CA ARG A 706 -27.11 43.51 1.60
C ARG A 706 -28.12 42.42 1.96
N ALA A 707 -28.27 42.07 3.24
CA ALA A 707 -29.09 40.93 3.64
C ALA A 707 -30.54 41.03 3.18
N GLY A 708 -31.15 42.22 3.23
CA GLY A 708 -32.53 42.39 2.79
C GLY A 708 -32.76 42.02 1.31
N GLY A 709 -31.84 42.42 0.43
CA GLY A 709 -31.88 42.09 -1.00
C GLY A 709 -31.49 40.64 -1.27
N GLU A 710 -30.44 40.15 -0.60
CA GLU A 710 -29.97 38.77 -0.70
C GLU A 710 -31.03 37.74 -0.27
N ILE A 711 -31.79 38.05 0.78
CA ILE A 711 -32.96 37.27 1.23
C ILE A 711 -34.11 37.40 0.22
N GLY A 712 -34.31 38.63 -0.31
CA GLY A 712 -35.15 38.94 -1.48
C GLY A 712 -35.01 37.94 -2.61
N ASP A 713 -33.78 37.81 -3.10
CA ASP A 713 -33.44 37.06 -4.30
C ASP A 713 -33.66 35.55 -4.15
N ILE A 714 -33.48 35.02 -2.93
CA ILE A 714 -33.74 33.62 -2.58
C ILE A 714 -35.24 33.35 -2.64
N TYR A 715 -36.06 34.15 -1.95
CA TYR A 715 -37.51 33.96 -1.99
C TYR A 715 -38.11 34.24 -3.38
N ALA A 716 -37.47 35.07 -4.20
CA ALA A 716 -37.86 35.27 -5.59
C ALA A 716 -37.73 33.99 -6.45
N LEU A 717 -36.99 32.97 -6.02
CA LEU A 717 -36.94 31.67 -6.72
C LEU A 717 -38.29 30.93 -6.65
N ARG A 718 -39.15 31.24 -5.67
CA ARG A 718 -40.48 30.59 -5.52
C ARG A 718 -41.46 30.93 -6.64
N SER A 719 -41.22 32.01 -7.40
CA SER A 719 -42.11 32.41 -8.51
C SER A 719 -41.80 31.67 -9.82
N LEU A 720 -40.73 30.87 -9.87
CA LEU A 720 -40.28 30.17 -11.08
C LEU A 720 -41.10 28.91 -11.42
N ARG A 721 -41.86 28.38 -10.44
CA ARG A 721 -42.69 27.17 -10.57
C ARG A 721 -43.94 27.28 -9.67
N PRO A 722 -45.03 26.53 -9.95
CA PRO A 722 -46.20 26.44 -9.07
C PRO A 722 -45.85 25.96 -7.66
N LYS A 723 -46.60 26.41 -6.65
CA LYS A 723 -46.30 26.11 -5.24
C LYS A 723 -46.39 24.61 -4.93
N GLU A 724 -47.34 23.93 -5.55
CA GLU A 724 -47.59 22.50 -5.40
C GLU A 724 -46.40 21.68 -5.93
N GLU A 725 -45.84 22.09 -7.07
CA GLU A 725 -44.66 21.47 -7.66
C GLU A 725 -43.42 21.68 -6.78
N LEU A 726 -43.23 22.89 -6.26
CA LEU A 726 -42.13 23.20 -5.36
C LEU A 726 -42.22 22.40 -4.06
N ALA A 727 -43.41 22.31 -3.46
CA ALA A 727 -43.65 21.50 -2.27
C ALA A 727 -43.30 20.03 -2.52
N ALA A 728 -43.69 19.47 -3.66
CA ALA A 728 -43.36 18.09 -4.02
C ALA A 728 -41.85 17.88 -4.21
N ARG A 729 -41.16 18.79 -4.91
CA ARG A 729 -39.71 18.70 -5.12
C ARG A 729 -38.92 18.79 -3.80
N LEU A 730 -39.30 19.72 -2.91
CA LEU A 730 -38.68 19.88 -1.60
C LEU A 730 -38.92 18.65 -0.72
N ALA A 731 -40.16 18.14 -0.68
CA ALA A 731 -40.53 17.05 0.20
C ALA A 731 -40.01 15.68 -0.22
N PHE A 732 -39.95 15.39 -1.52
CA PHE A 732 -39.65 14.04 -2.01
C PHE A 732 -38.28 13.88 -2.65
N ALA A 733 -37.62 14.98 -3.04
CA ALA A 733 -36.32 14.92 -3.71
C ALA A 733 -35.23 15.71 -2.95
N ILE A 734 -35.41 17.01 -2.77
CA ILE A 734 -34.33 17.90 -2.32
C ILE A 734 -34.01 17.69 -0.83
N GLY A 735 -34.98 17.94 0.06
CA GLY A 735 -34.79 17.84 1.51
C GLY A 735 -34.28 16.45 1.96
N PRO A 736 -34.90 15.33 1.52
CA PRO A 736 -34.42 14.01 1.87
C PRO A 736 -33.00 13.74 1.35
N ALA A 737 -32.69 14.12 0.11
CA ALA A 737 -31.38 13.84 -0.45
C ALA A 737 -30.25 14.62 0.24
N GLU A 738 -30.51 15.88 0.62
CA GLU A 738 -29.54 16.68 1.34
C GLU A 738 -29.21 16.10 2.71
N GLU A 739 -30.20 15.63 3.47
CA GLU A 739 -29.96 14.97 4.75
C GLU A 739 -29.23 13.63 4.61
N LEU A 740 -29.61 12.82 3.61
CA LEU A 740 -28.92 11.56 3.32
C LEU A 740 -27.45 11.78 3.01
N PHE A 741 -27.14 12.83 2.24
CA PHE A 741 -25.77 13.15 1.88
C PHE A 741 -25.01 13.80 3.04
N TRP A 742 -25.47 14.93 3.58
CA TRP A 742 -24.70 15.70 4.55
C TRP A 742 -24.66 15.03 5.93
N ARG A 743 -25.78 14.50 6.45
CA ARG A 743 -25.85 13.92 7.80
C ARG A 743 -25.65 12.41 7.76
N GLY A 744 -26.24 11.75 6.77
CA GLY A 744 -26.09 10.31 6.56
C GLY A 744 -24.69 9.91 6.10
N PHE A 745 -24.11 10.64 5.14
CA PHE A 745 -22.84 10.27 4.52
C PHE A 745 -21.64 11.10 5.01
N VAL A 746 -21.68 12.43 4.95
CA VAL A 746 -20.53 13.33 5.25
C VAL A 746 -20.25 13.38 6.76
N GLN A 747 -21.24 13.75 7.58
CA GLN A 747 -21.06 13.89 9.03
C GLN A 747 -20.63 12.60 9.73
N ARG A 748 -21.14 11.47 9.24
CA ARG A 748 -20.75 10.15 9.74
C ARG A 748 -19.27 9.84 9.56
N ARG A 749 -18.61 10.46 8.56
CA ARG A 749 -17.19 10.26 8.23
C ARG A 749 -16.30 11.40 8.74
N ALA A 750 -16.76 12.64 8.65
CA ALA A 750 -15.99 13.85 8.95
C ALA A 750 -16.22 14.37 10.38
N GLY A 751 -17.30 13.95 11.03
CA GLY A 751 -17.77 14.54 12.28
C GLY A 751 -18.47 15.88 12.07
N LEU A 752 -19.09 16.39 13.15
CA LEU A 752 -19.87 17.63 13.16
C LEU A 752 -19.02 18.85 12.76
N ILE A 753 -17.86 19.01 13.41
CA ILE A 753 -17.01 20.21 13.28
C ILE A 753 -16.61 20.44 11.82
N ALA A 754 -16.23 19.38 11.10
CA ALA A 754 -15.89 19.47 9.68
C ALA A 754 -17.12 19.67 8.80
N THR A 755 -18.23 18.95 9.06
CA THR A 755 -19.39 18.94 8.16
C THR A 755 -20.12 20.27 8.11
N THR A 756 -20.19 21.00 9.23
CA THR A 756 -20.89 22.29 9.30
C THR A 756 -20.30 23.31 8.33
N ALA A 757 -18.97 23.48 8.34
CA ALA A 757 -18.30 24.42 7.43
C ALA A 757 -18.33 23.93 5.97
N LEU A 758 -18.33 22.61 5.73
CA LEU A 758 -18.47 22.06 4.39
C LEU A 758 -19.88 22.26 3.80
N TYR A 759 -20.92 22.13 4.61
CA TYR A 759 -22.30 22.38 4.18
C TYR A 759 -22.53 23.87 3.87
N GLY A 760 -22.11 24.76 4.77
CA GLY A 760 -22.17 26.20 4.53
C GLY A 760 -21.31 26.63 3.34
N GLY A 761 -20.10 26.09 3.23
CA GLY A 761 -19.16 26.41 2.15
C GLY A 761 -19.64 25.99 0.76
N ALA A 762 -20.50 24.98 0.64
CA ALA A 762 -21.12 24.60 -0.64
C ALA A 762 -21.93 25.76 -1.26
N HIS A 763 -22.36 26.72 -0.44
CA HIS A 763 -23.11 27.90 -0.86
C HIS A 763 -22.21 29.11 -1.17
N LEU A 764 -20.89 29.05 -0.98
CA LEU A 764 -20.00 30.18 -1.34
C LEU A 764 -20.10 30.55 -2.82
N VAL A 765 -20.45 29.57 -3.66
CA VAL A 765 -20.66 29.74 -5.09
C VAL A 765 -21.81 30.71 -5.42
N THR A 766 -22.73 30.96 -4.50
CA THR A 766 -23.86 31.88 -4.72
C THR A 766 -23.48 33.35 -4.62
N GLU A 767 -22.27 33.65 -4.10
CA GLU A 767 -21.85 35.02 -3.73
C GLU A 767 -22.81 35.73 -2.76
N ASN A 768 -23.73 34.98 -2.13
CA ASN A 768 -24.71 35.47 -1.18
C ASN A 768 -24.27 35.06 0.22
N LEU A 769 -23.61 35.99 0.92
CA LEU A 769 -23.06 35.74 2.26
C LEU A 769 -24.16 35.46 3.28
N THR A 770 -25.35 36.02 3.09
CA THR A 770 -26.50 35.74 3.95
C THR A 770 -26.95 34.28 3.81
N LEU A 771 -26.96 33.73 2.59
CA LEU A 771 -27.28 32.33 2.32
C LEU A 771 -26.21 31.38 2.89
N VAL A 772 -24.93 31.73 2.75
CA VAL A 772 -23.82 30.95 3.35
C VAL A 772 -23.97 30.89 4.87
N GLY A 773 -24.27 32.03 5.50
CA GLY A 773 -24.53 32.11 6.95
C GLY A 773 -25.74 31.28 7.36
N ALA A 774 -26.87 31.43 6.66
CA ALA A 774 -28.09 30.67 6.89
C ALA A 774 -27.87 29.15 6.76
N ALA A 775 -27.22 28.71 5.69
CA ALA A 775 -26.88 27.30 5.47
C ALA A 775 -25.95 26.78 6.59
N THR A 776 -24.96 27.57 7.02
CA THR A 776 -24.07 27.19 8.13
C THR A 776 -24.83 26.98 9.44
N VAL A 777 -25.77 27.88 9.76
CA VAL A 777 -26.60 27.79 10.99
C VAL A 777 -27.51 26.57 10.93
N ALA A 778 -28.21 26.34 9.82
CA ALA A 778 -29.06 25.16 9.64
C ALA A 778 -28.24 23.86 9.67
N GLY A 779 -27.07 23.87 9.02
CA GLY A 779 -26.05 22.83 9.05
C GLY A 779 -25.64 22.45 10.46
N ALA A 780 -25.28 23.44 11.27
CA ALA A 780 -24.91 23.26 12.66
C ALA A 780 -26.08 22.72 13.50
N TYR A 781 -27.29 23.25 13.31
CA TYR A 781 -28.48 22.84 14.04
C TYR A 781 -28.82 21.35 13.82
N TRP A 782 -29.02 20.94 12.56
CA TRP A 782 -29.30 19.53 12.26
C TRP A 782 -28.10 18.62 12.57
N GLY A 783 -26.88 19.13 12.39
CA GLY A 783 -25.67 18.41 12.76
C GLY A 783 -25.56 18.14 14.27
N LEU A 784 -25.92 19.10 15.12
CA LEU A 784 -25.96 18.93 16.56
C LEU A 784 -27.01 17.91 16.97
N LEU A 785 -28.22 17.99 16.42
CA LEU A 785 -29.27 17.01 16.66
C LEU A 785 -28.82 15.59 16.27
N ARG A 786 -28.14 15.45 15.14
CA ARG A 786 -27.52 14.18 14.71
C ARG A 786 -26.47 13.69 15.70
N ALA A 787 -25.65 14.59 16.26
CA ALA A 787 -24.65 14.25 17.27
C ALA A 787 -25.31 13.79 18.60
N PHE A 788 -26.47 14.34 18.94
CA PHE A 788 -27.34 13.90 20.04
C PHE A 788 -28.19 12.66 19.70
N ARG A 789 -27.81 11.91 18.65
CA ARG A 789 -28.41 10.64 18.24
C ARG A 789 -29.87 10.74 17.79
N LEU A 790 -30.31 11.88 17.27
CA LEU A 790 -31.59 11.91 16.55
C LEU A 790 -31.55 10.98 15.33
N PRO A 791 -32.61 10.19 15.08
CA PRO A 791 -32.71 9.34 13.90
C PRO A 791 -32.63 10.15 12.61
N LEU A 792 -32.01 9.60 11.57
CA LEU A 792 -31.90 10.27 10.26
C LEU A 792 -33.29 10.59 9.68
N GLY A 793 -34.28 9.71 9.90
CA GLY A 793 -35.67 9.95 9.50
C GLY A 793 -36.30 11.20 10.13
N ALA A 794 -35.93 11.54 11.37
CA ALA A 794 -36.44 12.74 12.05
C ALA A 794 -35.79 14.02 11.48
N LEU A 795 -34.51 13.94 11.09
CA LEU A 795 -33.80 15.04 10.44
C LEU A 795 -34.34 15.30 9.03
N ILE A 796 -34.62 14.23 8.26
CA ILE A 796 -35.29 14.34 6.95
C ILE A 796 -36.66 15.00 7.12
N ALA A 797 -37.47 14.54 8.08
CA ALA A 797 -38.78 15.15 8.35
C ALA A 797 -38.67 16.62 8.78
N SER A 798 -37.66 16.96 9.59
CA SER A 798 -37.37 18.34 10.00
C SER A 798 -37.00 19.23 8.82
N HIS A 799 -36.06 18.80 7.97
CA HIS A 799 -35.61 19.57 6.81
C HIS A 799 -36.77 19.81 5.84
N VAL A 800 -37.51 18.77 5.48
CA VAL A 800 -38.67 18.88 4.59
C VAL A 800 -39.74 19.82 5.15
N ALA A 801 -40.12 19.65 6.41
CA ALA A 801 -41.14 20.49 7.03
C ALA A 801 -40.68 21.95 7.12
N TRP A 802 -39.41 22.17 7.46
CA TRP A 802 -38.84 23.50 7.54
C TRP A 802 -38.76 24.18 6.17
N ASP A 803 -38.26 23.51 5.13
CA ASP A 803 -38.18 24.03 3.77
C ASP A 803 -39.55 24.46 3.24
N VAL A 804 -40.54 23.58 3.33
CA VAL A 804 -41.90 23.89 2.86
C VAL A 804 -42.48 25.06 3.67
N TRP A 805 -42.28 25.06 4.98
CA TRP A 805 -42.82 26.11 5.85
C TRP A 805 -42.18 27.47 5.58
N ILE A 806 -40.85 27.57 5.66
CA ILE A 806 -40.12 28.82 5.49
C ILE A 806 -40.22 29.33 4.06
N PHE A 807 -40.22 28.45 3.06
CA PHE A 807 -40.12 28.86 1.66
C PHE A 807 -41.50 29.14 1.02
N LEU A 808 -42.55 28.39 1.39
CA LEU A 808 -43.85 28.44 0.70
C LEU A 808 -45.01 28.96 1.56
N ILE A 809 -44.98 28.73 2.88
CA ILE A 809 -46.11 29.03 3.78
C ILE A 809 -45.89 30.37 4.51
N ALA A 810 -44.78 30.49 5.23
CA ALA A 810 -44.48 31.62 6.11
C ALA A 810 -43.03 32.10 5.94
N PRO A 811 -42.71 32.78 4.82
CA PRO A 811 -41.39 33.38 4.62
C PRO A 811 -41.09 34.44 5.67
N THR A 812 -39.82 34.57 6.03
CA THR A 812 -39.35 35.53 7.05
C THR A 812 -39.46 37.00 6.61
N GLN A 813 -39.67 37.27 5.31
CA GLN A 813 -39.85 38.62 4.77
C GLN A 813 -41.06 39.32 5.38
N SER A 814 -40.82 40.43 6.09
CA SER A 814 -41.85 41.43 6.37
C SER A 814 -42.19 42.18 5.07
N GLY A 815 -43.44 42.15 4.63
CA GLY A 815 -43.90 42.86 3.43
C GLY A 815 -43.54 44.35 3.50
N GLY A 816 -42.77 44.84 2.53
CA GLY A 816 -42.38 46.26 2.50
C GLY A 816 -41.21 46.68 1.61
N SER A 817 -40.71 45.87 0.68
CA SER A 817 -39.82 46.39 -0.37
C SER A 817 -40.12 45.75 -1.72
N THR A 818 -40.47 46.60 -2.68
CA THR A 818 -40.67 46.27 -4.09
C THR A 818 -39.39 45.66 -4.67
N PRO A 819 -39.47 44.60 -5.51
CA PRO A 819 -38.28 44.06 -6.17
C PRO A 819 -37.65 45.14 -7.06
N ARG A 820 -36.35 45.41 -6.89
CA ARG A 820 -35.58 46.15 -7.89
C ARG A 820 -35.49 45.29 -9.16
N ALA A 821 -35.65 45.92 -10.31
CA ALA A 821 -35.55 45.26 -11.61
C ALA A 821 -34.21 44.48 -11.74
N PRO A 822 -34.20 43.28 -12.33
CA PRO A 822 -33.00 42.44 -12.38
C PRO A 822 -31.92 43.06 -13.28
N ARG A 823 -30.65 42.96 -12.87
CA ARG A 823 -29.51 43.10 -13.77
C ARG A 823 -29.40 41.81 -14.61
N GLU A 824 -29.48 41.96 -15.92
CA GLU A 824 -29.06 40.91 -16.86
C GLU A 824 -27.54 40.70 -16.74
N LEU A 825 -27.12 39.44 -16.60
CA LEU A 825 -25.74 38.97 -16.72
C LEU A 825 -25.72 37.76 -17.65
#